data_AF-A0A2H5FHW2-F1
#
_entry.id   AF-A0A2H5FHW2-F1
#
_cell.length_a   1.000
_cell.length_b   1.000
_cell.length_c   1.000
_cell.angle_alpha   90.00
_cell.angle_beta   90.00
_cell.angle_gamma   90.00
#
_symmetry.space_group_name_H-M   'P 1'
#
loop_
_entity.id
_entity.type
_entity.pdbx_description
1 polymer ?
#
loop_
_entity_poly.entity_id
_entity_poly.type
_entity_poly.pdbx_seq_one_letter_code
_entity_poly.pdbx_strand_id
1 'polypeptide(L)'
;MTKMPYHQVVANQIIESLKTGTAPWLKPWEPGTGTGQIPYNPVTGKRYRGINALYLMVNQSDDNRWLTYKQAQSMDAQVRKEEKGTTIQYWKFHEEQIKHDDTGKPVLDEQGNPLKVQVNLERPKVFYATVFHASQIDNMPDLVTKEPDWSLIERAEKLLHNSGAKIIHSEADRAFYRLSTDSIHLPPKEQFKSAANYYATALHELGHWSGHTSRLDRDLGHPFGSDAYAKEELRAEIASMLLGAELGIGHDPSQHTAYIKSWIRVLEDEPLEIFRASADAEKIVNHLCALEQTQNIQLAELIEIKDDKLKEKALMASENTTSEKVWLSIPFKQKELAKSTIGKLPDGTPGIAWDKVQKCWYANPGVPVEKIKAWLPEYQAQSQDKALIPADEFKAALVSLGAIVSGEHPIMDGKPHRIPTEGDKNGEKAGFYVAHLDGIPAGYIKNNRTGTELNWKSKGYILTDEQKATLKAEALEHQQTRQRELEAKQKSTALRLKQKISMMAEVVEPTPYMQSKGIQVHSGVYTDEEKKLTCIPAMDCEGTLWTVQYIAEDGTKRFAKDSKKEGCFHVLGGMDKLSDVPVIVIAEGYATAATIKEACELPAVVSAFDSGNLKAVAKALHEKYPRTPVVLAADDDKHLELSKGINPGKEKASEAADAVNGFIVLPIFAPGEQSSNPKQFSDFNDLANHSKLGFDGVKRQIKPKIEKIAKRYNRLRLSRNSNVIHIS
;
A
#
# COMPACT_ATOMS: atom_id res chain seq x y z
N MET A 1 -28.67 1.11 -30.54
CA MET A 1 -27.21 0.93 -30.66
C MET A 1 -26.71 0.42 -29.32
N THR A 2 -26.23 -0.82 -29.25
CA THR A 2 -25.61 -1.39 -28.04
C THR A 2 -24.37 -0.58 -27.68
N LYS A 3 -24.27 -0.15 -26.42
CA LYS A 3 -23.13 0.65 -25.94
C LYS A 3 -21.88 -0.24 -25.94
N MET A 4 -20.84 0.21 -26.63
CA MET A 4 -19.57 -0.52 -26.76
C MET A 4 -18.96 -0.84 -25.37
N PRO A 5 -18.43 -2.06 -25.14
CA PRO A 5 -17.77 -2.41 -23.88
C PRO A 5 -16.60 -1.50 -23.55
N TYR A 6 -16.37 -1.21 -22.26
CA TYR A 6 -15.31 -0.29 -21.82
C TYR A 6 -13.92 -0.64 -22.37
N HIS A 7 -13.53 -1.92 -22.30
CA HIS A 7 -12.23 -2.34 -22.79
C HIS A 7 -12.07 -2.08 -24.30
N GLN A 8 -13.16 -2.21 -25.07
CA GLN A 8 -13.15 -1.95 -26.49
C GLN A 8 -13.13 -0.44 -26.80
N VAL A 9 -13.80 0.39 -26.00
CA VAL A 9 -13.69 1.86 -26.08
C VAL A 9 -12.24 2.30 -25.86
N VAL A 10 -11.60 1.80 -24.80
CA VAL A 10 -10.20 2.10 -24.48
C VAL A 10 -9.26 1.62 -25.58
N ALA A 11 -9.41 0.36 -26.02
CA ALA A 11 -8.58 -0.22 -27.06
C ALA A 11 -8.71 0.54 -28.38
N ASN A 12 -9.93 0.88 -28.81
CA ASN A 12 -10.16 1.65 -30.03
C ASN A 12 -9.48 3.01 -29.98
N GLN A 13 -9.57 3.71 -28.84
CA GLN A 13 -8.90 5.01 -28.70
C GLN A 13 -7.37 4.88 -28.73
N ILE A 14 -6.83 3.81 -28.16
CA ILE A 14 -5.39 3.49 -28.25
C ILE A 14 -5.00 3.13 -29.69
N ILE A 15 -5.79 2.33 -30.40
CA ILE A 15 -5.56 1.98 -31.81
C ILE A 15 -5.54 3.26 -32.68
N GLU A 16 -6.46 4.18 -32.47
CA GLU A 16 -6.45 5.47 -33.17
C GLU A 16 -5.22 6.31 -32.82
N SER A 17 -4.78 6.30 -31.55
CA SER A 17 -3.52 6.96 -31.16
C SER A 17 -2.29 6.32 -31.83
N LEU A 18 -2.29 4.99 -32.02
CA LEU A 18 -1.24 4.28 -32.76
C LEU A 18 -1.26 4.63 -34.26
N LYS A 19 -2.45 4.65 -34.88
CA LYS A 19 -2.65 5.02 -36.29
C LYS A 19 -2.19 6.46 -36.58
N THR A 20 -2.40 7.37 -35.63
CA THR A 20 -2.02 8.78 -35.76
C THR A 20 -0.61 9.09 -35.25
N GLY A 21 0.12 8.10 -34.71
CA GLY A 21 1.45 8.30 -34.14
C GLY A 21 1.47 9.13 -32.85
N THR A 22 0.33 9.24 -32.16
CA THR A 22 0.15 10.03 -30.93
C THR A 22 0.10 9.17 -29.66
N ALA A 23 0.25 7.85 -29.77
CA ALA A 23 0.29 6.95 -28.61
C ALA A 23 1.41 7.36 -27.63
N PRO A 24 1.19 7.23 -26.31
CA PRO A 24 2.14 7.72 -25.30
C PRO A 24 3.57 7.18 -25.44
N TRP A 25 3.71 5.91 -25.78
CA TRP A 25 5.01 5.25 -26.01
C TRP A 25 5.53 5.41 -27.44
N LEU A 26 4.87 6.21 -28.29
CA LEU A 26 5.37 6.60 -29.62
C LEU A 26 5.86 8.05 -29.66
N LYS A 27 5.69 8.82 -28.57
CA LYS A 27 6.19 10.18 -28.47
C LYS A 27 7.64 10.16 -27.97
N PRO A 28 8.57 10.91 -28.60
CA PRO A 28 9.88 11.13 -28.01
C PRO A 28 9.72 12.01 -26.76
N TRP A 29 10.22 11.53 -25.63
CA TRP A 29 10.20 12.29 -24.38
C TRP A 29 11.60 12.76 -24.05
N GLU A 30 11.79 14.07 -23.92
CA GLU A 30 13.11 14.64 -23.64
C GLU A 30 13.50 14.51 -22.16
N PRO A 31 14.76 14.13 -21.85
CA PRO A 31 15.24 14.02 -20.47
C PRO A 31 15.06 15.33 -19.70
N GLY A 32 14.62 15.25 -18.43
CA GLY A 32 14.54 16.41 -17.54
C GLY A 32 13.46 17.46 -17.87
N THR A 33 12.75 17.37 -19.00
CA THR A 33 11.76 18.39 -19.42
C THR A 33 10.40 18.27 -18.71
N GLY A 34 10.20 17.25 -17.85
CA GLY A 34 8.95 17.03 -17.14
C GLY A 34 7.75 16.69 -18.04
N THR A 35 7.94 16.56 -19.35
CA THR A 35 6.89 16.28 -20.34
C THR A 35 6.40 14.83 -20.29
N GLY A 36 7.28 13.87 -19.98
CA GLY A 36 6.96 12.44 -19.83
C GLY A 36 6.28 12.06 -18.52
N GLN A 37 5.49 12.96 -17.94
CA GLN A 37 4.95 12.80 -16.59
C GLN A 37 3.74 11.86 -16.56
N ILE A 38 3.89 10.69 -15.93
CA ILE A 38 2.80 9.72 -15.76
C ILE A 38 1.64 10.35 -14.99
N PRO A 39 0.38 10.13 -15.42
CA PRO A 39 -0.80 10.62 -14.72
C PRO A 39 -0.77 10.27 -13.23
N TYR A 40 -1.09 11.23 -12.36
CA TYR A 40 -1.21 11.00 -10.92
C TYR A 40 -2.38 11.73 -10.31
N ASN A 41 -2.79 11.25 -9.14
CA ASN A 41 -3.80 11.89 -8.33
C ASN A 41 -3.14 12.85 -7.32
N PRO A 42 -3.36 14.17 -7.42
CA PRO A 42 -2.70 15.14 -6.55
C PRO A 42 -3.16 15.07 -5.09
N VAL A 43 -4.38 14.58 -4.82
CA VAL A 43 -4.88 14.39 -3.44
C VAL A 43 -4.15 13.26 -2.75
N THR A 44 -3.91 12.14 -3.46
CA THR A 44 -3.27 10.96 -2.86
C THR A 44 -1.76 10.91 -3.07
N GLY A 45 -1.20 11.76 -3.96
CA GLY A 45 0.20 11.73 -4.37
C GLY A 45 0.60 10.45 -5.14
N LYS A 46 -0.36 9.66 -5.63
CA LYS A 46 -0.10 8.35 -6.26
C LYS A 46 -0.28 8.43 -7.77
N ARG A 47 0.66 7.86 -8.53
CA ARG A 47 0.50 7.68 -9.98
C ARG A 47 -0.60 6.66 -10.29
N TYR A 48 -1.34 6.90 -11.37
CA TYR A 48 -2.18 5.89 -12.00
C TYR A 48 -1.28 4.80 -12.58
N ARG A 49 -1.84 3.60 -12.74
CA ARG A 49 -1.09 2.39 -13.12
C ARG A 49 -1.76 1.62 -14.24
N GLY A 50 -0.95 0.88 -14.99
CA GLY A 50 -1.38 0.00 -16.06
C GLY A 50 -2.20 0.75 -17.10
N ILE A 51 -3.30 0.13 -17.54
CA ILE A 51 -4.14 0.70 -18.60
C ILE A 51 -4.70 2.08 -18.27
N ASN A 52 -4.94 2.39 -16.99
CA ASN A 52 -5.43 3.70 -16.61
C ASN A 52 -4.38 4.78 -16.87
N ALA A 53 -3.09 4.50 -16.63
CA ALA A 53 -2.04 5.46 -16.92
C ALA A 53 -2.02 5.78 -18.43
N LEU A 54 -1.97 4.74 -19.27
CA LEU A 54 -1.93 4.90 -20.72
C LEU A 54 -3.18 5.58 -21.27
N TYR A 55 -4.36 5.15 -20.80
CA TYR A 55 -5.62 5.71 -21.25
C TYR A 55 -5.73 7.20 -20.90
N LEU A 56 -5.31 7.59 -19.70
CA LEU A 56 -5.29 8.98 -19.29
C LEU A 56 -4.25 9.80 -20.07
N MET A 57 -3.08 9.25 -20.38
CA MET A 57 -2.07 9.91 -21.25
C MET A 57 -2.57 10.12 -22.69
N VAL A 58 -3.39 9.22 -23.23
CA VAL A 58 -4.01 9.42 -24.56
C VAL A 58 -5.02 10.56 -24.55
N ASN A 59 -5.59 10.88 -23.38
CA ASN A 59 -6.66 11.85 -23.25
C ASN A 59 -6.18 13.29 -22.92
N GLN A 60 -4.86 13.55 -22.82
CA GLN A 60 -4.28 14.91 -22.69
C GLN A 60 -2.74 14.91 -22.70
N SER A 61 -2.13 16.11 -22.78
CA SER A 61 -0.68 16.27 -22.93
C SER A 61 0.02 17.25 -21.99
N ASP A 62 -0.68 18.17 -21.32
CA ASP A 62 -0.03 19.38 -20.77
C ASP A 62 0.05 19.40 -19.23
N ASP A 63 -0.81 18.65 -18.57
CA ASP A 63 -0.80 18.42 -17.12
C ASP A 63 -1.12 16.93 -16.90
N ASN A 64 -0.56 16.34 -15.87
CA ASN A 64 -0.68 14.92 -15.55
C ASN A 64 -1.59 14.67 -14.34
N ARG A 65 -2.23 15.71 -13.80
CA ARG A 65 -3.11 15.59 -12.64
C ARG A 65 -4.52 15.19 -13.03
N TRP A 66 -4.99 14.09 -12.44
CA TRP A 66 -6.35 13.61 -12.58
C TRP A 66 -6.98 13.31 -11.23
N LEU A 67 -8.19 13.80 -11.03
CA LEU A 67 -8.91 13.67 -9.77
C LEU A 67 -10.41 13.52 -10.01
N THR A 68 -11.08 12.86 -9.07
CA THR A 68 -12.54 12.75 -9.12
C THR A 68 -13.21 14.09 -8.80
N TYR A 69 -14.47 14.27 -9.21
CA TYR A 69 -15.24 15.47 -8.88
C TYR A 69 -15.22 15.81 -7.37
N LYS A 70 -15.41 14.79 -6.52
CA LYS A 70 -15.39 14.97 -5.05
C LYS A 70 -14.01 15.37 -4.52
N GLN A 71 -12.95 14.85 -5.14
CA GLN A 71 -11.58 15.23 -4.77
C GLN A 71 -11.28 16.69 -5.15
N ALA A 72 -11.78 17.16 -6.30
CA ALA A 72 -11.66 18.57 -6.68
C ALA A 72 -12.36 19.46 -5.64
N GLN A 73 -13.59 19.12 -5.28
CA GLN A 73 -14.35 19.85 -4.26
C GLN A 73 -13.67 19.87 -2.89
N SER A 74 -12.98 18.78 -2.51
CA SER A 74 -12.26 18.73 -1.22
C SER A 74 -11.06 19.68 -1.12
N MET A 75 -10.65 20.26 -2.25
CA MET A 75 -9.55 21.23 -2.36
C MET A 75 -10.07 22.63 -2.76
N ASP A 76 -11.36 22.89 -2.59
CA ASP A 76 -12.04 24.12 -3.02
C ASP A 76 -11.92 24.41 -4.53
N ALA A 77 -11.68 23.36 -5.33
CA ALA A 77 -11.62 23.41 -6.78
C ALA A 77 -12.93 22.89 -7.41
N GLN A 78 -13.30 23.40 -8.58
CA GLN A 78 -14.60 23.13 -9.20
C GLN A 78 -14.46 22.70 -10.65
N VAL A 79 -14.94 21.49 -10.98
CA VAL A 79 -15.06 21.06 -12.38
C VAL A 79 -16.01 22.00 -13.11
N ARG A 80 -15.60 22.56 -14.25
CA ARG A 80 -16.43 23.47 -15.03
C ARG A 80 -17.70 22.80 -15.53
N LYS A 81 -18.73 23.61 -15.71
CA LYS A 81 -20.02 23.14 -16.25
C LYS A 81 -19.81 22.55 -17.64
N GLU A 82 -20.49 21.43 -17.92
CA GLU A 82 -20.48 20.71 -19.22
C GLU A 82 -19.21 19.92 -19.55
N GLU A 83 -18.15 20.01 -18.72
CA GLU A 83 -16.96 19.17 -18.86
C GLU A 83 -17.28 17.68 -18.71
N LYS A 84 -16.70 16.85 -19.58
CA LYS A 84 -16.87 15.40 -19.56
C LYS A 84 -15.65 14.74 -18.95
N GLY A 85 -15.87 13.98 -17.89
CA GLY A 85 -14.80 13.22 -17.24
C GLY A 85 -14.45 11.93 -17.97
N THR A 86 -13.22 11.47 -17.77
CA THR A 86 -12.68 10.24 -18.32
C THR A 86 -12.95 9.07 -17.37
N THR A 87 -13.46 7.96 -17.89
CA THR A 87 -13.75 6.77 -17.07
C THR A 87 -12.52 5.89 -16.95
N ILE A 88 -12.14 5.58 -15.71
CA ILE A 88 -11.08 4.62 -15.38
C ILE A 88 -11.67 3.39 -14.70
N GLN A 89 -10.96 2.27 -14.77
CA GLN A 89 -11.36 1.04 -14.08
C GLN A 89 -10.34 0.64 -13.01
N TYR A 90 -10.79 0.09 -11.89
CA TYR A 90 -9.90 -0.47 -10.88
C TYR A 90 -10.54 -1.67 -10.20
N TRP A 91 -9.70 -2.59 -9.74
CA TRP A 91 -10.15 -3.78 -9.04
C TRP A 91 -10.28 -3.50 -7.55
N LYS A 92 -11.46 -3.73 -6.99
CA LYS A 92 -11.71 -3.68 -5.56
C LYS A 92 -11.70 -5.10 -5.02
N PHE A 93 -10.72 -5.37 -4.16
CA PHE A 93 -10.52 -6.67 -3.51
C PHE A 93 -11.16 -6.74 -2.11
N HIS A 94 -11.60 -5.60 -1.58
CA HIS A 94 -12.08 -5.47 -0.20
C HIS A 94 -13.26 -4.50 -0.16
N GLU A 95 -14.27 -4.74 0.67
CA GLU A 95 -15.31 -3.74 0.98
C GLU A 95 -15.56 -3.65 2.48
N GLU A 96 -16.04 -2.50 2.95
CA GLU A 96 -16.49 -2.36 4.33
C GLU A 96 -17.89 -2.95 4.46
N GLN A 97 -18.06 -3.87 5.39
CA GLN A 97 -19.37 -4.39 5.79
C GLN A 97 -19.57 -4.20 7.28
N ILE A 98 -20.83 -4.03 7.68
CA ILE A 98 -21.21 -4.05 9.09
C ILE A 98 -20.87 -5.43 9.64
N LYS A 99 -20.09 -5.47 10.72
CA LYS A 99 -19.78 -6.68 11.46
C LYS A 99 -21.06 -7.18 12.11
N HIS A 100 -21.44 -8.43 11.88
CA HIS A 100 -22.56 -9.06 12.56
C HIS A 100 -22.03 -10.09 13.57
N ASP A 101 -22.75 -10.28 14.68
CA ASP A 101 -22.48 -11.34 15.65
C ASP A 101 -23.02 -12.70 15.19
N ASP A 102 -22.79 -13.75 15.99
CA ASP A 102 -23.21 -15.12 15.70
C ASP A 102 -24.74 -15.29 15.60
N THR A 103 -25.51 -14.27 15.98
CA THR A 103 -26.98 -14.23 15.89
C THR A 103 -27.48 -13.39 14.71
N GLY A 104 -26.58 -12.82 13.91
CA GLY A 104 -26.90 -11.99 12.75
C GLY A 104 -27.23 -10.54 13.11
N LYS A 105 -26.95 -10.06 14.32
CA LYS A 105 -27.15 -8.66 14.72
C LYS A 105 -25.88 -7.83 14.48
N PRO A 106 -26.00 -6.55 14.08
CA PRO A 106 -24.85 -5.69 13.89
C PRO A 106 -24.11 -5.48 15.22
N VAL A 107 -22.83 -5.84 15.25
CA VAL A 107 -21.92 -5.54 16.36
C VAL A 107 -21.74 -4.04 16.38
N LEU A 108 -22.13 -3.41 17.48
CA LEU A 108 -21.98 -1.97 17.66
C LEU A 108 -20.62 -1.67 18.28
N ASP A 109 -20.05 -0.51 17.96
CA ASP A 109 -18.94 0.07 18.69
C ASP A 109 -19.42 0.67 20.03
N GLU A 110 -18.47 1.15 20.83
CA GLU A 110 -18.73 1.71 22.17
C GLU A 110 -19.55 3.01 22.12
N GLN A 111 -19.86 3.54 20.93
CA GLN A 111 -20.68 4.72 20.69
C GLN A 111 -22.07 4.36 20.14
N GLY A 112 -22.37 3.07 19.97
CA GLY A 112 -23.64 2.58 19.45
C GLY A 112 -23.75 2.57 17.92
N ASN A 113 -22.66 2.81 17.19
CA ASN A 113 -22.65 2.74 15.73
C ASN A 113 -22.29 1.33 15.24
N PRO A 114 -22.82 0.86 14.10
CA PRO A 114 -22.43 -0.44 13.56
C PRO A 114 -20.95 -0.50 13.22
N LEU A 115 -20.21 -1.38 13.90
CA LEU A 115 -18.78 -1.59 13.71
C LEU A 115 -18.55 -2.12 12.29
N LYS A 116 -17.86 -1.35 11.46
CA LYS A 116 -17.52 -1.75 10.09
C LYS A 116 -16.22 -2.54 10.10
N VAL A 117 -16.21 -3.67 9.43
CA VAL A 117 -15.00 -4.46 9.18
C VAL A 117 -14.73 -4.49 7.68
N GLN A 118 -13.45 -4.39 7.34
CA GLN A 118 -13.00 -4.58 5.97
C GLN A 118 -13.01 -6.08 5.67
N VAL A 119 -13.89 -6.51 4.77
CA VAL A 119 -14.01 -7.89 4.32
C VAL A 119 -13.45 -8.04 2.92
N ASN A 120 -12.58 -9.03 2.76
CA ASN A 120 -12.07 -9.42 1.45
C ASN A 120 -13.25 -9.95 0.63
N LEU A 121 -13.39 -9.40 -0.57
CA LEU A 121 -14.37 -9.87 -1.52
C LEU A 121 -13.95 -11.25 -2.02
N GLU A 122 -14.83 -12.24 -1.90
CA GLU A 122 -14.59 -13.58 -2.47
C GLU A 122 -14.39 -13.54 -3.99
N ARG A 123 -14.82 -12.45 -4.64
CA ARG A 123 -14.57 -12.16 -6.04
C ARG A 123 -14.20 -10.68 -6.17
N PRO A 124 -12.98 -10.34 -6.61
CA PRO A 124 -12.61 -8.97 -6.92
C PRO A 124 -13.62 -8.37 -7.89
N LYS A 125 -14.13 -7.19 -7.57
CA LYS A 125 -15.11 -6.50 -8.41
C LYS A 125 -14.40 -5.42 -9.21
N VAL A 126 -14.67 -5.32 -10.51
CA VAL A 126 -14.27 -4.15 -11.29
C VAL A 126 -15.16 -2.99 -10.89
N PHE A 127 -14.53 -1.90 -10.46
CA PHE A 127 -15.17 -0.62 -10.23
C PHE A 127 -14.75 0.38 -11.28
N TYR A 128 -15.66 1.28 -11.60
CA TYR A 128 -15.39 2.40 -12.49
C TYR A 128 -15.41 3.69 -11.68
N ALA A 129 -14.50 4.59 -12.01
CA ALA A 129 -14.51 5.95 -11.50
C ALA A 129 -14.41 6.93 -12.66
N THR A 130 -15.06 8.07 -12.51
CA THR A 130 -14.91 9.19 -13.45
C THR A 130 -13.93 10.18 -12.84
N VAL A 131 -12.85 10.45 -13.57
CA VAL A 131 -11.83 11.42 -13.22
C VAL A 131 -11.84 12.57 -14.21
N PHE A 132 -11.46 13.74 -13.74
CA PHE A 132 -11.37 14.97 -14.52
C PHE A 132 -9.92 15.40 -14.55
N HIS A 133 -9.50 15.89 -15.70
CA HIS A 133 -8.20 16.51 -15.85
C HIS A 133 -8.15 17.83 -15.08
N ALA A 134 -6.97 18.19 -14.55
CA ALA A 134 -6.74 19.51 -13.98
C ALA A 134 -7.17 20.67 -14.90
N SER A 135 -6.97 20.56 -16.24
CA SER A 135 -7.42 21.64 -17.13
C SER A 135 -8.92 21.84 -17.14
N GLN A 136 -9.73 20.85 -16.73
CA GLN A 136 -11.20 20.89 -16.65
C GLN A 136 -11.73 21.50 -15.35
N ILE A 137 -10.84 21.89 -14.44
CA ILE A 137 -11.16 22.24 -13.06
C ILE A 137 -10.66 23.67 -12.80
N ASP A 138 -11.55 24.54 -12.38
CA ASP A 138 -11.22 25.89 -11.94
C ASP A 138 -10.69 25.86 -10.49
N ASN A 139 -9.83 26.83 -10.16
CA ASN A 139 -9.13 26.94 -8.88
C ASN A 139 -8.22 25.75 -8.54
N MET A 140 -7.69 25.06 -9.55
CA MET A 140 -6.61 24.10 -9.32
C MET A 140 -5.33 24.82 -8.88
N PRO A 141 -4.60 24.31 -7.86
CA PRO A 141 -3.28 24.82 -7.53
C PRO A 141 -2.35 24.78 -8.73
N ASP A 142 -1.37 25.69 -8.81
CA ASP A 142 -0.39 25.66 -9.88
C ASP A 142 0.42 24.36 -9.87
N LEU A 143 0.76 23.87 -11.06
CA LEU A 143 1.62 22.70 -11.19
C LEU A 143 3.03 23.07 -10.73
N VAL A 144 3.48 22.49 -9.62
CA VAL A 144 4.85 22.67 -9.15
C VAL A 144 5.80 21.95 -10.10
N THR A 145 6.52 22.71 -10.92
CA THR A 145 7.61 22.18 -11.73
C THR A 145 8.76 21.77 -10.82
N LYS A 146 9.12 20.48 -10.83
CA LYS A 146 10.34 20.04 -10.15
C LYS A 146 11.52 20.37 -11.03
N GLU A 147 12.60 20.90 -10.43
CA GLU A 147 13.85 21.07 -11.16
C GLU A 147 14.35 19.72 -11.69
N PRO A 148 14.96 19.69 -12.88
CA PRO A 148 15.58 18.49 -13.41
C PRO A 148 16.63 17.99 -12.42
N ASP A 149 16.45 16.78 -11.91
CA ASP A 149 17.49 16.11 -11.15
C ASP A 149 18.60 15.70 -12.12
N TRP A 150 19.86 16.07 -11.87
CA TRP A 150 20.96 15.72 -12.78
C TRP A 150 21.52 14.31 -12.49
N SER A 151 21.04 13.62 -11.43
CA SER A 151 21.45 12.26 -11.06
C SER A 151 20.75 11.13 -11.84
N LEU A 152 19.92 11.47 -12.85
CA LEU A 152 19.04 10.53 -13.57
C LEU A 152 19.83 9.44 -14.31
N ILE A 153 20.98 9.80 -14.89
CA ILE A 153 21.88 8.87 -15.58
C ILE A 153 22.53 7.90 -14.60
N GLU A 154 22.87 8.36 -13.40
CA GLU A 154 23.49 7.52 -12.36
C GLU A 154 22.52 6.45 -11.86
N ARG A 155 21.23 6.82 -11.69
CA ARG A 155 20.18 5.85 -11.34
C ARG A 155 20.00 4.79 -12.43
N ALA A 156 20.04 5.19 -13.71
CA ALA A 156 19.96 4.27 -14.84
C ALA A 156 21.11 3.25 -14.86
N GLU A 157 22.35 3.74 -14.73
CA GLU A 157 23.55 2.90 -14.71
C GLU A 157 23.51 1.96 -13.49
N LYS A 158 23.08 2.47 -12.34
CA LYS A 158 22.91 1.65 -11.12
C LYS A 158 21.85 0.56 -11.31
N LEU A 159 20.72 0.87 -11.94
CA LEU A 159 19.69 -0.14 -12.23
C LEU A 159 20.22 -1.23 -13.15
N LEU A 160 20.92 -0.86 -14.23
CA LEU A 160 21.55 -1.83 -15.14
C LEU A 160 22.59 -2.69 -14.41
N HIS A 161 23.44 -2.08 -13.58
CA HIS A 161 24.41 -2.80 -12.77
C HIS A 161 23.74 -3.77 -11.80
N ASN A 162 22.75 -3.28 -11.05
CA ASN A 162 22.03 -4.05 -10.03
C ASN A 162 21.19 -5.17 -10.62
N SER A 163 20.80 -5.07 -11.89
CA SER A 163 20.09 -6.14 -12.58
C SER A 163 20.92 -7.41 -12.71
N GLY A 164 22.25 -7.30 -12.69
CA GLY A 164 23.15 -8.41 -13.00
C GLY A 164 23.04 -8.91 -14.45
N ALA A 165 22.33 -8.18 -15.32
CA ALA A 165 22.22 -8.54 -16.73
C ALA A 165 23.59 -8.50 -17.40
N LYS A 166 23.90 -9.54 -18.17
CA LYS A 166 25.14 -9.59 -18.95
C LYS A 166 24.99 -8.67 -20.17
N ILE A 167 25.54 -7.46 -20.09
CA ILE A 167 25.54 -6.48 -21.18
C ILE A 167 26.82 -6.62 -22.00
N ILE A 168 26.67 -6.78 -23.31
CA ILE A 168 27.77 -6.96 -24.27
C ILE A 168 27.68 -5.86 -25.32
N HIS A 169 28.73 -5.04 -25.42
CA HIS A 169 28.87 -4.07 -26.51
C HIS A 169 29.51 -4.75 -27.71
N SER A 170 28.84 -4.75 -28.86
CA SER A 170 29.34 -5.36 -30.10
C SER A 170 29.37 -4.36 -31.24
N GLU A 171 30.26 -4.54 -32.22
CA GLU A 171 30.34 -3.65 -33.40
C GLU A 171 29.11 -3.73 -34.33
N ALA A 172 28.16 -4.61 -34.05
CA ALA A 172 26.88 -4.65 -34.75
C ALA A 172 26.02 -3.45 -34.35
N ASP A 173 25.50 -2.72 -35.33
CA ASP A 173 24.66 -1.52 -35.18
C ASP A 173 23.21 -1.85 -34.75
N ARG A 174 23.04 -2.77 -33.78
CA ARG A 174 21.72 -3.22 -33.29
C ARG A 174 21.73 -3.54 -31.79
N ALA A 175 20.72 -3.05 -31.08
CA ALA A 175 20.38 -3.46 -29.73
C ALA A 175 19.40 -4.65 -29.75
N PHE A 176 19.59 -5.62 -28.85
CA PHE A 176 18.66 -6.74 -28.66
C PHE A 176 18.97 -7.56 -27.39
N TYR A 177 17.94 -8.13 -26.78
CA TYR A 177 18.05 -9.21 -25.79
C TYR A 177 18.12 -10.59 -26.46
N ARG A 178 19.08 -11.42 -26.04
CA ARG A 178 19.26 -12.79 -26.52
C ARG A 178 18.86 -13.79 -25.45
N LEU A 179 17.69 -14.41 -25.63
CA LEU A 179 17.13 -15.40 -24.70
C LEU A 179 18.08 -16.58 -24.44
N SER A 180 18.69 -17.16 -25.49
CA SER A 180 19.49 -18.39 -25.38
C SER A 180 20.74 -18.28 -24.50
N THR A 181 21.29 -17.07 -24.35
CA THR A 181 22.50 -16.80 -23.57
C THR A 181 22.24 -15.90 -22.37
N ASP A 182 20.98 -15.55 -22.16
CA ASP A 182 20.53 -14.57 -21.18
C ASP A 182 21.38 -13.29 -21.13
N SER A 183 21.58 -12.66 -22.30
CA SER A 183 22.46 -11.48 -22.43
C SER A 183 21.84 -10.38 -23.26
N ILE A 184 22.10 -9.13 -22.87
CA ILE A 184 21.72 -7.92 -23.59
C ILE A 184 22.89 -7.52 -24.49
N HIS A 185 22.61 -7.26 -25.76
CA HIS A 185 23.58 -6.73 -26.72
C HIS A 185 23.24 -5.29 -27.05
N LEU A 186 24.22 -4.40 -26.98
CA LEU A 186 24.09 -2.99 -27.33
C LEU A 186 25.20 -2.56 -28.30
N PRO A 187 24.96 -1.55 -29.15
CA PRO A 187 26.04 -0.86 -29.84
C PRO A 187 26.97 -0.14 -28.84
N PRO A 188 28.23 0.18 -29.22
CA PRO A 188 29.13 1.00 -28.40
C PRO A 188 28.48 2.31 -27.96
N LYS A 189 28.76 2.77 -26.74
CA LYS A 189 28.13 3.97 -26.14
C LYS A 189 28.34 5.21 -27.04
N GLU A 190 29.46 5.26 -27.77
CA GLU A 190 29.87 6.35 -28.66
C GLU A 190 29.00 6.48 -29.91
N GLN A 191 28.24 5.45 -30.27
CA GLN A 191 27.32 5.49 -31.42
C GLN A 191 25.97 6.15 -31.09
N PHE A 192 25.66 6.34 -29.80
CA PHE A 192 24.42 6.97 -29.37
C PHE A 192 24.55 8.50 -29.37
N LYS A 193 23.50 9.19 -29.83
CA LYS A 193 23.45 10.67 -29.87
C LYS A 193 23.55 11.33 -28.50
N SER A 194 23.15 10.61 -27.45
CA SER A 194 23.22 11.07 -26.07
C SER A 194 23.28 9.88 -25.11
N ALA A 195 23.75 10.13 -23.88
CA ALA A 195 23.69 9.13 -22.81
C ALA A 195 22.24 8.69 -22.54
N ALA A 196 21.28 9.62 -22.59
CA ALA A 196 19.88 9.30 -22.37
C ALA A 196 19.34 8.30 -23.41
N ASN A 197 19.71 8.44 -24.69
CA ASN A 197 19.33 7.49 -25.74
C ASN A 197 19.93 6.11 -25.46
N TYR A 198 21.19 6.04 -25.03
CA TYR A 198 21.83 4.78 -24.64
C TYR A 198 21.05 4.09 -23.52
N TYR A 199 20.73 4.80 -22.43
CA TYR A 199 20.00 4.21 -21.31
C TYR A 199 18.55 3.88 -21.64
N ALA A 200 17.87 4.69 -22.46
CA ALA A 200 16.52 4.37 -22.93
C ALA A 200 16.51 3.04 -23.73
N THR A 201 17.46 2.86 -24.65
CA THR A 201 17.62 1.59 -25.38
C THR A 201 17.99 0.44 -24.44
N ALA A 202 18.92 0.65 -23.50
CA ALA A 202 19.30 -0.39 -22.54
C ALA A 202 18.13 -0.81 -21.63
N LEU A 203 17.27 0.13 -21.21
CA LEU A 203 16.08 -0.16 -20.39
C LEU A 203 15.00 -0.91 -21.16
N HIS A 204 14.84 -0.65 -22.46
CA HIS A 204 14.00 -1.45 -23.33
C HIS A 204 14.46 -2.92 -23.35
N GLU A 205 15.74 -3.15 -23.63
CA GLU A 205 16.29 -4.51 -23.64
C GLU A 205 16.26 -5.18 -22.27
N LEU A 206 16.40 -4.38 -21.19
CA LEU A 206 16.24 -4.86 -19.83
C LEU A 206 14.77 -5.28 -19.54
N GLY A 207 13.82 -4.61 -20.19
CA GLY A 207 12.42 -5.01 -20.21
C GLY A 207 12.23 -6.42 -20.76
N HIS A 208 12.82 -6.73 -21.92
CA HIS A 208 12.85 -8.09 -22.47
C HIS A 208 13.60 -9.08 -21.59
N TRP A 209 14.78 -8.68 -21.09
CA TRP A 209 15.55 -9.50 -20.16
C TRP A 209 14.68 -9.94 -18.98
N SER A 210 13.87 -9.07 -18.38
CA SER A 210 13.00 -9.47 -17.25
C SER A 210 12.04 -10.64 -17.56
N GLY A 211 11.76 -10.94 -18.83
CA GLY A 211 10.86 -12.00 -19.26
C GLY A 211 11.44 -13.41 -19.27
N HIS A 212 12.73 -13.61 -19.02
CA HIS A 212 13.33 -14.95 -18.95
C HIS A 212 12.67 -15.85 -17.90
N THR A 213 12.77 -17.17 -18.09
CA THR A 213 12.13 -18.21 -17.27
C THR A 213 12.55 -18.19 -15.80
N SER A 214 13.74 -17.65 -15.49
CA SER A 214 14.21 -17.45 -14.11
C SER A 214 13.71 -16.16 -13.44
N ARG A 215 12.89 -15.36 -14.12
CA ARG A 215 12.43 -14.03 -13.67
C ARG A 215 10.91 -13.91 -13.73
N LEU A 216 10.36 -13.19 -14.72
CA LEU A 216 8.91 -13.02 -14.88
C LEU A 216 8.28 -14.09 -15.79
N ASP A 217 9.07 -15.02 -16.32
CA ASP A 217 8.65 -16.19 -17.09
C ASP A 217 7.57 -15.86 -18.15
N ARG A 218 7.89 -14.88 -19.00
CA ARG A 218 7.04 -14.50 -20.13
C ARG A 218 7.45 -15.29 -21.36
N ASP A 219 6.49 -15.55 -22.25
CA ASP A 219 6.76 -16.29 -23.49
C ASP A 219 7.48 -15.39 -24.51
N LEU A 220 8.81 -15.50 -24.53
CA LEU A 220 9.71 -14.79 -25.46
C LEU A 220 10.08 -15.64 -26.69
N GLY A 221 9.63 -16.90 -26.75
CA GLY A 221 10.12 -17.93 -27.68
C GLY A 221 9.57 -17.84 -29.10
N HIS A 222 9.08 -16.68 -29.53
CA HIS A 222 8.34 -16.53 -30.77
C HIS A 222 9.20 -15.98 -31.91
N PRO A 223 9.00 -16.43 -33.17
CA PRO A 223 9.72 -15.90 -34.32
C PRO A 223 9.49 -14.40 -34.50
N PHE A 224 10.55 -13.71 -34.93
CA PHE A 224 10.50 -12.30 -35.29
C PHE A 224 9.35 -12.01 -36.27
N GLY A 225 8.55 -10.98 -35.98
CA GLY A 225 7.42 -10.56 -36.82
C GLY A 225 6.12 -11.35 -36.61
N SER A 226 6.08 -12.34 -35.71
CA SER A 226 4.83 -13.01 -35.31
C SER A 226 3.96 -12.12 -34.40
N ASP A 227 2.67 -12.45 -34.28
CA ASP A 227 1.76 -11.72 -33.37
C ASP A 227 2.18 -11.84 -31.92
N ALA A 228 2.65 -13.01 -31.51
CA ALA A 228 3.11 -13.25 -30.15
C ALA A 228 4.42 -12.50 -29.85
N TYR A 229 5.31 -12.37 -30.84
CA TYR A 229 6.47 -11.48 -30.76
C TYR A 229 6.05 -10.01 -30.62
N ALA A 230 5.08 -9.55 -31.43
CA ALA A 230 4.57 -8.18 -31.36
C ALA A 230 3.91 -7.86 -29.99
N LYS A 231 3.25 -8.86 -29.37
CA LYS A 231 2.69 -8.74 -28.02
C LYS A 231 3.78 -8.49 -26.95
N GLU A 232 4.94 -9.12 -27.07
CA GLU A 232 6.05 -8.90 -26.15
C GLU A 232 6.74 -7.54 -26.39
N GLU A 233 6.95 -7.15 -27.66
CA GLU A 233 7.45 -5.80 -27.99
C GLU A 233 6.55 -4.71 -27.41
N LEU A 234 5.22 -4.90 -27.47
CA LEU A 234 4.27 -3.96 -26.86
C LEU A 234 4.47 -3.84 -25.34
N ARG A 235 4.75 -4.94 -24.65
CA ARG A 235 5.01 -4.95 -23.19
C ARG A 235 6.32 -4.24 -22.86
N ALA A 236 7.38 -4.56 -23.59
CA ALA A 236 8.70 -3.97 -23.38
C ALA A 236 8.71 -2.47 -23.68
N GLU A 237 8.03 -2.03 -24.73
CA GLU A 237 7.89 -0.62 -25.08
C GLU A 237 7.14 0.18 -24.02
N ILE A 238 5.98 -0.32 -23.57
CA ILE A 238 5.23 0.34 -22.49
C ILE A 238 6.08 0.38 -21.21
N ALA A 239 6.79 -0.70 -20.88
CA ALA A 239 7.65 -0.75 -19.69
C ALA A 239 8.83 0.22 -19.79
N SER A 240 9.46 0.32 -20.96
CA SER A 240 10.56 1.25 -21.25
C SER A 240 10.11 2.70 -21.05
N MET A 241 8.94 3.08 -21.60
CA MET A 241 8.36 4.41 -21.38
C MET A 241 8.11 4.69 -19.90
N LEU A 242 7.52 3.73 -19.16
CA LEU A 242 7.24 3.89 -17.73
C LEU A 242 8.52 4.01 -16.89
N LEU A 243 9.55 3.20 -17.18
CA LEU A 243 10.87 3.28 -16.53
C LEU A 243 11.58 4.59 -16.85
N GLY A 244 11.56 5.00 -18.12
CA GLY A 244 12.12 6.27 -18.57
C GLY A 244 11.49 7.47 -17.86
N ALA A 245 10.18 7.42 -17.60
CA ALA A 245 9.47 8.44 -16.82
C ALA A 245 9.84 8.40 -15.33
N GLU A 246 9.95 7.22 -14.71
CA GLU A 246 10.31 7.05 -13.30
C GLU A 246 11.77 7.47 -13.00
N LEU A 247 12.65 7.23 -13.98
CA LEU A 247 14.08 7.55 -13.90
C LEU A 247 14.43 8.91 -14.54
N GLY A 248 13.46 9.61 -15.14
CA GLY A 248 13.61 10.92 -15.81
C GLY A 248 14.55 10.93 -17.04
N ILE A 249 14.88 9.77 -17.59
CA ILE A 249 15.80 9.61 -18.74
C ILE A 249 15.09 9.94 -20.06
N GLY A 250 13.75 9.96 -20.08
CA GLY A 250 12.98 10.09 -21.31
C GLY A 250 12.82 8.74 -22.03
N HIS A 251 12.34 8.77 -23.28
CA HIS A 251 12.09 7.58 -24.09
C HIS A 251 12.18 7.93 -25.58
N ASP A 252 12.85 7.07 -26.35
CA ASP A 252 13.07 7.22 -27.79
C ASP A 252 12.42 6.04 -28.55
N PRO A 253 11.28 6.27 -29.23
CA PRO A 253 10.53 5.22 -29.93
C PRO A 253 11.07 4.91 -31.33
N SER A 254 12.12 5.60 -31.80
CA SER A 254 12.58 5.57 -33.20
C SER A 254 13.00 4.19 -33.70
N GLN A 255 13.33 3.25 -32.80
CA GLN A 255 13.74 1.89 -33.15
C GLN A 255 12.57 0.90 -33.35
N HIS A 256 11.33 1.26 -32.96
CA HIS A 256 10.21 0.31 -32.84
C HIS A 256 9.01 0.62 -33.75
N THR A 257 9.15 1.57 -34.70
CA THR A 257 8.10 1.91 -35.67
C THR A 257 7.67 0.75 -36.58
N ALA A 258 8.54 -0.27 -36.73
CA ALA A 258 8.27 -1.46 -37.52
C ALA A 258 7.10 -2.31 -36.97
N TYR A 259 6.80 -2.23 -35.67
CA TYR A 259 5.80 -3.08 -35.01
C TYR A 259 4.41 -2.46 -34.92
N ILE A 260 4.26 -1.16 -35.20
CA ILE A 260 2.98 -0.43 -35.06
C ILE A 260 1.85 -1.12 -35.83
N LYS A 261 2.11 -1.59 -37.05
CA LYS A 261 1.13 -2.32 -37.86
C LYS A 261 0.68 -3.62 -37.19
N SER A 262 1.62 -4.37 -36.62
CA SER A 262 1.34 -5.62 -35.91
C SER A 262 0.58 -5.36 -34.61
N TRP A 263 0.92 -4.31 -33.85
CA TRP A 263 0.17 -3.92 -32.65
C TRP A 263 -1.26 -3.52 -32.97
N ILE A 264 -1.48 -2.71 -34.01
CA ILE A 264 -2.83 -2.33 -34.45
C ILE A 264 -3.64 -3.60 -34.75
N ARG A 265 -3.10 -4.53 -35.55
CA ARG A 265 -3.77 -5.81 -35.86
C ARG A 265 -4.10 -6.60 -34.60
N VAL A 266 -3.12 -6.80 -33.71
CA VAL A 266 -3.29 -7.55 -32.46
C VAL A 266 -4.38 -6.94 -31.57
N LEU A 267 -4.44 -5.61 -31.49
CA LEU A 267 -5.43 -4.91 -30.67
C LEU A 267 -6.82 -4.87 -31.33
N GLU A 268 -6.90 -4.85 -32.66
CA GLU A 268 -8.16 -4.97 -33.41
C GLU A 268 -8.75 -6.39 -33.25
N ASP A 269 -7.92 -7.43 -33.29
CA ASP A 269 -8.32 -8.83 -33.12
C ASP A 269 -8.66 -9.16 -31.64
N GLU A 270 -7.85 -8.65 -30.71
CA GLU A 270 -8.00 -8.90 -29.27
C GLU A 270 -7.88 -7.61 -28.43
N PRO A 271 -8.96 -6.81 -28.30
CA PRO A 271 -8.96 -5.54 -27.55
C PRO A 271 -8.52 -5.64 -26.09
N LEU A 272 -8.63 -6.81 -25.45
CA LEU A 272 -8.16 -7.03 -24.07
C LEU A 272 -6.64 -7.13 -23.97
N GLU A 273 -5.93 -7.34 -25.08
CA GLU A 273 -4.48 -7.48 -25.09
C GLU A 273 -3.78 -6.23 -24.54
N ILE A 274 -4.29 -5.02 -24.82
CA ILE A 274 -3.70 -3.80 -24.27
C ILE A 274 -3.78 -3.74 -22.75
N PHE A 275 -4.83 -4.31 -22.14
CA PHE A 275 -4.96 -4.39 -20.69
C PHE A 275 -3.93 -5.35 -20.11
N ARG A 276 -3.71 -6.50 -20.77
CA ARG A 276 -2.69 -7.48 -20.36
C ARG A 276 -1.29 -6.93 -20.53
N ALA A 277 -0.99 -6.34 -21.69
CA ALA A 277 0.29 -5.73 -21.97
C ALA A 277 0.62 -4.61 -20.97
N SER A 278 -0.36 -3.74 -20.65
CA SER A 278 -0.18 -2.70 -19.64
C SER A 278 0.04 -3.25 -18.23
N ALA A 279 -0.64 -4.34 -17.87
CA ALA A 279 -0.48 -4.98 -16.57
C ALA A 279 0.88 -5.66 -16.45
N ASP A 280 1.34 -6.34 -17.51
CA ASP A 280 2.65 -6.98 -17.55
C ASP A 280 3.77 -5.93 -17.58
N ALA A 281 3.61 -4.82 -18.29
CA ALA A 281 4.55 -3.70 -18.25
C ALA A 281 4.73 -3.13 -16.82
N GLU A 282 3.65 -3.00 -16.05
CA GLU A 282 3.74 -2.63 -14.63
C GLU A 282 4.49 -3.67 -13.80
N LYS A 283 4.33 -4.97 -14.07
CA LYS A 283 5.12 -6.01 -13.40
C LYS A 283 6.60 -5.89 -13.74
N ILE A 284 6.95 -5.61 -14.99
CA ILE A 284 8.33 -5.36 -15.44
C ILE A 284 8.93 -4.19 -14.66
N VAL A 285 8.23 -3.04 -14.64
CA VAL A 285 8.67 -1.83 -13.93
C VAL A 285 8.89 -2.15 -12.44
N ASN A 286 7.92 -2.79 -11.79
CA ASN A 286 8.03 -3.13 -10.36
C ASN A 286 9.18 -4.09 -10.08
N HIS A 287 9.36 -5.12 -10.92
CA HIS A 287 10.44 -6.09 -10.79
C HIS A 287 11.80 -5.41 -10.90
N LEU A 288 12.01 -4.56 -11.91
CA LEU A 288 13.27 -3.87 -12.13
C LEU A 288 13.55 -2.84 -11.04
N CYS A 289 12.57 -2.01 -10.67
CA CYS A 289 12.74 -1.05 -9.57
C CYS A 289 12.99 -1.74 -8.21
N ALA A 290 12.52 -2.97 -7.99
CA ALA A 290 12.83 -3.73 -6.78
C ALA A 290 14.32 -4.12 -6.68
N LEU A 291 15.03 -4.25 -7.81
CA LEU A 291 16.47 -4.59 -7.83
C LEU A 291 17.34 -3.46 -7.22
N GLU A 292 16.89 -2.20 -7.26
CA GLU A 292 17.51 -1.10 -6.52
C GLU A 292 17.37 -1.26 -4.99
N GLN A 293 16.33 -1.96 -4.54
CA GLN A 293 15.99 -2.13 -3.12
C GLN A 293 16.71 -3.35 -2.51
N THR A 294 16.78 -4.47 -3.24
CA THR A 294 17.40 -5.74 -2.80
C THR A 294 18.89 -5.61 -2.47
N GLN A 295 19.65 -4.77 -3.18
CA GLN A 295 21.08 -4.61 -2.89
C GLN A 295 21.36 -3.69 -1.70
N ASN A 296 20.51 -2.70 -1.42
CA ASN A 296 20.56 -1.94 -0.17
C ASN A 296 20.32 -2.85 1.06
N ILE A 297 19.54 -3.94 0.86
CA ILE A 297 19.33 -4.99 1.85
C ILE A 297 20.58 -5.89 1.98
N GLN A 298 21.18 -6.33 0.86
CA GLN A 298 22.40 -7.15 0.89
C GLN A 298 23.64 -6.42 1.45
N LEU A 299 23.80 -5.12 1.18
CA LEU A 299 24.84 -4.30 1.80
C LEU A 299 24.62 -4.14 3.32
N ALA A 300 23.36 -4.17 3.79
CA ALA A 300 23.04 -4.17 5.21
C ALA A 300 23.34 -5.55 5.86
N GLU A 301 23.02 -6.65 5.18
CA GLU A 301 23.33 -8.02 5.63
C GLU A 301 24.85 -8.31 5.68
N LEU A 302 25.63 -7.79 4.73
CA LEU A 302 27.10 -7.93 4.70
C LEU A 302 27.81 -7.24 5.88
N ILE A 303 27.20 -6.20 6.45
CA ILE A 303 27.71 -5.49 7.62
C ILE A 303 27.34 -6.24 8.91
N GLU A 304 26.18 -6.89 8.99
CA GLU A 304 25.80 -7.79 10.10
C GLU A 304 26.64 -9.08 10.14
N ILE A 305 27.09 -9.59 8.99
CA ILE A 305 27.86 -10.85 8.89
C ILE A 305 29.23 -10.79 9.61
N LYS A 306 29.72 -9.60 10.01
CA LYS A 306 31.01 -9.45 10.69
C LYS A 306 30.97 -9.48 12.22
N ASP A 307 29.81 -9.61 12.87
CA ASP A 307 29.75 -9.63 14.35
C ASP A 307 29.12 -10.90 14.97
N ASP A 308 28.39 -11.73 14.20
CA ASP A 308 27.72 -12.93 14.77
C ASP A 308 28.20 -14.29 14.23
N LYS A 309 29.20 -14.34 13.35
CA LYS A 309 29.69 -15.60 12.74
C LYS A 309 30.77 -16.35 13.52
N LEU A 310 30.63 -16.48 14.85
CA LEU A 310 31.46 -17.43 15.62
C LEU A 310 30.71 -18.34 16.61
N LYS A 311 29.38 -18.41 16.63
CA LYS A 311 28.68 -19.37 17.51
C LYS A 311 27.60 -20.29 16.92
N GLU A 312 27.16 -20.12 15.67
CA GLU A 312 26.14 -21.03 15.09
C GLU A 312 26.53 -21.51 13.69
N LYS A 313 27.74 -22.06 13.55
CA LYS A 313 28.13 -22.79 12.33
C LYS A 313 28.76 -24.14 12.64
N ALA A 314 28.15 -24.86 13.58
CA ALA A 314 28.50 -26.24 13.90
C ALA A 314 27.29 -27.19 14.06
N LEU A 315 26.06 -26.78 13.73
CA LEU A 315 24.91 -27.68 13.73
C LEU A 315 23.93 -27.32 12.60
N MET A 316 23.52 -28.33 11.83
CA MET A 316 22.46 -28.31 10.80
C MET A 316 22.89 -28.04 9.35
N ALA A 317 23.65 -28.99 8.82
CA ALA A 317 23.43 -29.48 7.46
C ALA A 317 22.58 -30.77 7.55
N SER A 318 21.25 -30.64 7.52
CA SER A 318 20.27 -31.61 6.99
C SER A 318 18.86 -31.22 7.43
N GLU A 319 18.04 -30.76 6.48
CA GLU A 319 16.59 -30.96 6.34
C GLU A 319 15.97 -29.76 5.59
N ASN A 320 15.48 -30.02 4.38
CA ASN A 320 14.85 -29.06 3.46
C ASN A 320 13.44 -28.69 3.98
N THR A 321 13.35 -28.07 5.16
CA THR A 321 12.10 -27.75 5.87
C THR A 321 11.84 -26.24 5.88
N THR A 322 10.58 -25.85 5.97
CA THR A 322 10.18 -24.44 6.03
C THR A 322 10.67 -23.79 7.32
N SER A 323 11.40 -22.68 7.23
CA SER A 323 11.82 -21.92 8.42
C SER A 323 10.70 -21.03 8.98
N GLU A 324 9.71 -20.69 8.14
CA GLU A 324 8.62 -19.76 8.47
C GLU A 324 7.27 -20.26 7.95
N LYS A 325 6.20 -19.53 8.30
CA LYS A 325 4.86 -19.74 7.75
C LYS A 325 4.89 -19.50 6.23
N VAL A 326 4.45 -20.50 5.45
CA VAL A 326 4.37 -20.42 3.98
C VAL A 326 2.92 -20.53 3.53
N TRP A 327 2.44 -19.57 2.73
CA TRP A 327 1.08 -19.57 2.20
C TRP A 327 0.94 -20.57 1.06
N LEU A 328 -0.14 -21.36 1.08
CA LEU A 328 -0.37 -22.44 0.12
C LEU A 328 -1.63 -22.21 -0.70
N SER A 329 -1.52 -22.44 -2.00
CA SER A 329 -2.64 -22.56 -2.91
C SER A 329 -3.25 -23.96 -2.81
N ILE A 330 -4.04 -24.19 -1.76
CA ILE A 330 -4.81 -25.45 -1.61
C ILE A 330 -6.27 -25.19 -2.03
N PRO A 331 -6.71 -25.70 -3.19
CA PRO A 331 -8.12 -25.66 -3.59
C PRO A 331 -8.99 -26.43 -2.60
N PHE A 332 -10.25 -26.01 -2.41
CA PHE A 332 -11.15 -26.64 -1.44
C PHE A 332 -11.30 -28.16 -1.65
N LYS A 333 -11.32 -28.61 -2.92
CA LYS A 333 -11.42 -30.02 -3.29
C LYS A 333 -10.19 -30.84 -2.91
N GLN A 334 -9.01 -30.20 -2.82
CA GLN A 334 -7.74 -30.87 -2.51
C GLN A 334 -7.38 -30.79 -1.01
N LYS A 335 -8.23 -30.19 -0.17
CA LYS A 335 -7.90 -29.96 1.25
C LYS A 335 -7.58 -31.24 2.03
N GLU A 336 -8.34 -32.31 1.82
CA GLU A 336 -8.15 -33.57 2.57
C GLU A 336 -6.92 -34.33 2.05
N LEU A 337 -6.65 -34.23 0.74
CA LEU A 337 -5.41 -34.74 0.14
C LEU A 337 -4.20 -34.00 0.72
N ALA A 338 -4.21 -32.66 0.75
CA ALA A 338 -3.12 -31.86 1.30
C ALA A 338 -2.84 -32.18 2.78
N LYS A 339 -3.90 -32.31 3.60
CA LYS A 339 -3.75 -32.70 5.02
C LYS A 339 -3.12 -34.08 5.16
N SER A 340 -3.53 -35.05 4.35
CA SER A 340 -2.99 -36.40 4.37
C SER A 340 -1.53 -36.44 3.92
N THR A 341 -1.19 -35.73 2.84
CA THR A 341 0.15 -35.73 2.25
C THR A 341 1.17 -35.03 3.15
N ILE A 342 0.79 -33.90 3.75
CA ILE A 342 1.71 -33.10 4.57
C ILE A 342 1.81 -33.67 5.99
N GLY A 343 0.68 -34.14 6.54
CA GLY A 343 0.63 -34.81 7.84
C GLY A 343 0.81 -33.86 9.03
N LYS A 344 1.37 -34.39 10.13
CA LYS A 344 1.67 -33.66 11.36
C LYS A 344 3.17 -33.51 11.53
N LEU A 345 3.57 -32.43 12.21
CA LEU A 345 4.94 -32.20 12.67
C LEU A 345 5.27 -33.13 13.86
N PRO A 346 6.57 -33.30 14.21
CA PRO A 346 7.00 -34.19 15.30
C PRO A 346 6.37 -33.88 16.67
N ASP A 347 5.97 -32.62 16.90
CA ASP A 347 5.29 -32.16 18.12
C ASP A 347 3.77 -32.43 18.12
N GLY A 348 3.25 -33.07 17.07
CA GLY A 348 1.83 -33.39 16.91
C GLY A 348 0.99 -32.26 16.32
N THR A 349 1.56 -31.10 16.03
CA THR A 349 0.85 -30.00 15.37
C THR A 349 0.58 -30.35 13.90
N PRO A 350 -0.57 -29.97 13.32
CA PRO A 350 -0.83 -30.17 11.89
C PRO A 350 0.21 -29.44 11.03
N GLY A 351 0.77 -30.08 10.02
CA GLY A 351 1.73 -29.42 9.12
C GLY A 351 1.11 -28.29 8.30
N ILE A 352 -0.20 -28.34 8.04
CA ILE A 352 -0.95 -27.22 7.45
C ILE A 352 -2.13 -26.80 8.30
N ALA A 353 -2.46 -25.51 8.25
CA ALA A 353 -3.61 -24.93 8.92
C ALA A 353 -4.32 -23.90 8.04
N TRP A 354 -5.58 -23.65 8.36
CA TRP A 354 -6.39 -22.63 7.70
C TRP A 354 -6.39 -21.35 8.53
N ASP A 355 -5.92 -20.26 7.94
CA ASP A 355 -6.02 -18.95 8.54
C ASP A 355 -7.44 -18.41 8.36
N LYS A 356 -8.20 -18.25 9.44
CA LYS A 356 -9.61 -17.82 9.38
C LYS A 356 -9.78 -16.37 8.95
N VAL A 357 -8.79 -15.51 9.24
CA VAL A 357 -8.81 -14.07 8.91
C VAL A 357 -8.44 -13.92 7.45
N GLN A 358 -7.31 -14.50 7.06
CA GLN A 358 -6.85 -14.44 5.68
C GLN A 358 -7.65 -15.38 4.79
N LYS A 359 -8.43 -16.32 5.32
CA LYS A 359 -9.15 -17.36 4.57
C LYS A 359 -8.22 -18.05 3.55
N CYS A 360 -7.03 -18.47 3.99
CA CYS A 360 -6.00 -19.08 3.14
C CYS A 360 -5.31 -20.22 3.91
N TRP A 361 -4.89 -21.27 3.21
CA TRP A 361 -4.10 -22.34 3.80
C TRP A 361 -2.65 -21.91 3.95
N TYR A 362 -1.98 -22.41 4.98
CA TYR A 362 -0.56 -22.20 5.16
C TYR A 362 0.10 -23.45 5.75
N ALA A 363 1.38 -23.65 5.44
CA ALA A 363 2.26 -24.59 6.11
C ALA A 363 2.86 -23.95 7.36
N ASN A 364 2.87 -24.71 8.46
CA ASN A 364 3.60 -24.33 9.66
C ASN A 364 5.12 -24.42 9.43
N PRO A 365 5.93 -23.67 10.20
CA PRO A 365 7.38 -23.87 10.23
C PRO A 365 7.73 -25.33 10.57
N GLY A 366 8.77 -25.87 9.95
CA GLY A 366 9.27 -27.23 10.13
C GLY A 366 8.71 -28.26 9.13
N VAL A 367 7.86 -27.85 8.19
CA VAL A 367 7.31 -28.76 7.18
C VAL A 367 8.31 -28.95 6.03
N PRO A 368 8.62 -30.19 5.61
CA PRO A 368 9.48 -30.41 4.45
C PRO A 368 8.92 -29.77 3.18
N VAL A 369 9.73 -28.98 2.47
CA VAL A 369 9.33 -28.23 1.27
C VAL A 369 8.78 -29.17 0.18
N GLU A 370 9.38 -30.36 0.03
CA GLU A 370 8.91 -31.37 -0.93
C GLU A 370 7.47 -31.84 -0.67
N LYS A 371 6.99 -31.81 0.58
CA LYS A 371 5.61 -32.21 0.91
C LYS A 371 4.59 -31.13 0.54
N ILE A 372 5.01 -29.88 0.42
CA ILE A 372 4.12 -28.74 0.13
C ILE A 372 4.25 -28.22 -1.31
N LYS A 373 5.29 -28.67 -2.04
CA LYS A 373 5.64 -28.24 -3.39
C LYS A 373 4.46 -28.21 -4.36
N ALA A 374 3.59 -29.21 -4.30
CA ALA A 374 2.41 -29.30 -5.17
C ALA A 374 1.38 -28.17 -4.95
N TRP A 375 1.42 -27.47 -3.82
CA TRP A 375 0.48 -26.39 -3.45
C TRP A 375 1.17 -25.04 -3.26
N LEU A 376 2.44 -24.93 -3.61
CA LEU A 376 3.10 -23.63 -3.71
C LEU A 376 2.57 -22.89 -4.95
N PRO A 377 2.33 -21.56 -4.86
CA PRO A 377 1.74 -20.80 -5.97
C PRO A 377 2.52 -20.91 -7.28
N GLU A 378 3.86 -20.90 -7.20
CA GLU A 378 4.79 -21.03 -8.31
C GLU A 378 4.72 -22.35 -9.09
N TYR A 379 4.13 -23.41 -8.51
CA TYR A 379 4.00 -24.74 -9.14
C TYR A 379 2.56 -25.06 -9.58
N GLN A 380 1.62 -24.13 -9.45
CA GLN A 380 0.25 -24.31 -9.92
C GLN A 380 0.15 -23.92 -11.41
N ALA A 381 -0.08 -24.91 -12.28
CA ALA A 381 -0.23 -24.70 -13.72
C ALA A 381 -1.42 -23.75 -14.02
N GLN A 382 -1.14 -22.62 -14.68
CA GLN A 382 -2.16 -21.71 -15.17
C GLN A 382 -2.81 -22.29 -16.44
N SER A 383 -3.77 -23.21 -16.30
CA SER A 383 -4.64 -23.54 -17.44
C SER A 383 -5.62 -22.39 -17.65
N GLN A 384 -5.38 -21.59 -18.70
CA GLN A 384 -6.36 -20.62 -19.19
C GLN A 384 -7.45 -21.36 -19.97
N ASP A 385 -8.58 -21.64 -19.33
CA ASP A 385 -9.78 -21.97 -20.10
C ASP A 385 -10.40 -20.69 -20.69
N LYS A 386 -10.84 -20.80 -21.95
CA LYS A 386 -11.52 -19.71 -22.67
C LYS A 386 -12.77 -19.26 -21.90
N ALA A 387 -12.94 -17.94 -21.81
CA ALA A 387 -14.15 -17.34 -21.25
C ALA A 387 -15.40 -17.90 -21.95
N LEU A 388 -16.34 -18.46 -21.19
CA LEU A 388 -17.65 -18.84 -21.71
C LEU A 388 -18.37 -17.58 -22.19
N ILE A 389 -18.89 -17.61 -23.42
CA ILE A 389 -19.72 -16.51 -23.93
C ILE A 389 -21.00 -16.40 -23.07
N PRO A 390 -21.53 -15.19 -22.82
CA PRO A 390 -22.68 -14.97 -21.93
C PRO A 390 -23.91 -15.84 -22.23
N ALA A 391 -24.10 -16.22 -23.50
CA ALA A 391 -25.16 -17.14 -23.93
C ALA A 391 -25.02 -18.54 -23.31
N ASP A 392 -23.80 -19.07 -23.19
CA ASP A 392 -23.55 -20.38 -22.60
C ASP A 392 -23.71 -20.35 -21.07
N GLU A 393 -23.28 -19.27 -20.42
CA GLU A 393 -23.51 -19.05 -18.99
C GLU A 393 -25.02 -18.94 -18.67
N PHE A 394 -25.77 -18.26 -19.53
CA PHE A 394 -27.22 -18.12 -19.38
C PHE A 394 -27.96 -19.42 -19.71
N LYS A 395 -27.49 -20.18 -20.72
CA LYS A 395 -27.97 -21.52 -21.04
C LYS A 395 -27.83 -22.46 -19.85
N ALA A 396 -26.69 -22.45 -19.17
CA ALA A 396 -26.49 -23.24 -17.96
C ALA A 396 -27.47 -22.85 -16.84
N ALA A 397 -27.77 -21.55 -16.71
CA ALA A 397 -28.77 -21.06 -15.76
C ALA A 397 -30.21 -21.47 -16.14
N LEU A 398 -30.55 -21.53 -17.43
CA LEU A 398 -31.83 -22.05 -17.89
C LEU A 398 -31.99 -23.54 -17.57
N VAL A 399 -30.96 -24.34 -17.88
CA VAL A 399 -30.95 -25.77 -17.59
C VAL A 399 -31.05 -26.02 -16.08
N SER A 400 -30.36 -25.25 -15.24
CA SER A 400 -30.43 -25.42 -13.79
C SER A 400 -31.80 -25.09 -13.18
N LEU A 401 -32.64 -24.31 -13.86
CA LEU A 401 -34.04 -24.07 -13.50
C LEU A 401 -35.01 -25.06 -14.19
N GLY A 402 -34.48 -26.12 -14.79
CA GLY A 402 -35.25 -27.19 -15.43
C GLY A 402 -35.79 -26.83 -16.81
N ALA A 403 -35.22 -25.83 -17.50
CA ALA A 403 -35.56 -25.55 -18.89
C ALA A 403 -34.85 -26.51 -19.84
N ILE A 404 -35.58 -27.03 -20.82
CA ILE A 404 -35.05 -27.87 -21.90
C ILE A 404 -34.61 -26.92 -23.02
N VAL A 405 -33.29 -26.64 -23.06
CA VAL A 405 -32.72 -25.71 -24.03
C VAL A 405 -32.46 -26.42 -25.37
N SER A 406 -33.30 -26.13 -26.36
CA SER A 406 -33.20 -26.63 -27.73
C SER A 406 -33.50 -25.52 -28.76
N GLY A 407 -33.09 -25.72 -30.01
CA GLY A 407 -33.24 -24.72 -31.07
C GLY A 407 -32.33 -23.50 -30.89
N GLU A 408 -32.83 -22.29 -31.18
CA GLU A 408 -32.10 -21.01 -31.09
C GLU A 408 -31.99 -20.46 -29.66
N HIS A 409 -32.46 -21.20 -28.64
CA HIS A 409 -32.38 -20.76 -27.25
C HIS A 409 -30.97 -20.98 -26.65
N PRO A 410 -30.47 -20.07 -25.77
CA PRO A 410 -31.12 -18.82 -25.37
C PRO A 410 -30.97 -17.67 -26.37
N ILE A 411 -32.10 -17.04 -26.68
CA ILE A 411 -32.18 -15.79 -27.43
C ILE A 411 -32.00 -14.61 -26.46
N MET A 412 -30.90 -13.86 -26.58
CA MET A 412 -30.54 -12.76 -25.67
C MET A 412 -30.80 -11.38 -26.29
N ASP A 413 -32.02 -11.15 -26.77
CA ASP A 413 -32.45 -9.94 -27.49
C ASP A 413 -33.16 -8.90 -26.61
N GLY A 414 -33.17 -9.11 -25.29
CA GLY A 414 -33.86 -8.28 -24.31
C GLY A 414 -35.39 -8.44 -24.30
N LYS A 415 -35.94 -9.40 -25.07
CA LYS A 415 -37.38 -9.66 -25.13
C LYS A 415 -37.77 -10.89 -24.31
N PRO A 416 -39.04 -11.01 -23.91
CA PRO A 416 -39.53 -12.20 -23.23
C PRO A 416 -39.70 -13.39 -24.17
N HIS A 417 -39.16 -14.54 -23.75
CA HIS A 417 -39.20 -15.80 -24.48
C HIS A 417 -39.84 -16.91 -23.64
N ARG A 418 -40.54 -17.82 -24.30
CA ARG A 418 -41.10 -19.04 -23.68
C ARG A 418 -40.28 -20.25 -24.10
N ILE A 419 -39.91 -21.08 -23.13
CA ILE A 419 -39.07 -22.26 -23.32
C ILE A 419 -39.71 -23.49 -22.65
N PRO A 420 -39.62 -24.69 -23.25
CA PRO A 420 -40.04 -25.92 -22.57
C PRO A 420 -39.21 -26.18 -21.31
N THR A 421 -39.79 -26.88 -20.37
CA THR A 421 -39.21 -27.29 -19.09
C THR A 421 -39.49 -28.76 -18.83
N GLU A 422 -38.67 -29.40 -18.00
CA GLU A 422 -38.86 -30.79 -17.62
C GLU A 422 -40.27 -31.00 -17.03
N GLY A 423 -41.00 -31.98 -17.55
CA GLY A 423 -42.39 -32.26 -17.20
C GLY A 423 -43.46 -31.56 -18.04
N ASP A 424 -43.09 -30.78 -19.07
CA ASP A 424 -44.04 -30.22 -20.06
C ASP A 424 -44.72 -31.32 -20.89
N LYS A 425 -46.05 -31.21 -21.07
CA LYS A 425 -46.78 -32.02 -22.06
C LYS A 425 -46.46 -31.54 -23.48
N ASN A 426 -46.70 -32.38 -24.48
CA ASN A 426 -46.34 -32.08 -25.87
C ASN A 426 -46.94 -30.73 -26.33
N GLY A 427 -46.08 -29.73 -26.60
CA GLY A 427 -46.45 -28.37 -27.00
C GLY A 427 -46.49 -27.32 -25.88
N GLU A 428 -46.36 -27.70 -24.61
CA GLU A 428 -46.35 -26.80 -23.46
C GLU A 428 -44.96 -26.12 -23.28
N LYS A 429 -44.95 -24.85 -22.88
CA LYS A 429 -43.73 -24.07 -22.61
C LYS A 429 -43.86 -23.33 -21.28
N ALA A 430 -43.70 -24.04 -20.16
CA ALA A 430 -43.88 -23.44 -18.83
C ALA A 430 -42.71 -22.53 -18.39
N GLY A 431 -41.54 -22.65 -19.03
CA GLY A 431 -40.40 -21.77 -18.81
C GLY A 431 -40.59 -20.40 -19.47
N PHE A 432 -40.15 -19.37 -18.77
CA PHE A 432 -40.13 -17.98 -19.21
C PHE A 432 -38.75 -17.40 -18.93
N TYR A 433 -38.20 -16.63 -19.86
CA TYR A 433 -37.00 -15.87 -19.58
C TYR A 433 -36.93 -14.57 -20.39
N VAL A 434 -36.15 -13.61 -19.90
CA VAL A 434 -35.71 -12.41 -20.62
C VAL A 434 -34.20 -12.35 -20.45
N ALA A 435 -33.44 -12.17 -21.53
CA ALA A 435 -31.98 -12.05 -21.45
C ALA A 435 -31.47 -10.88 -22.28
N HIS A 436 -30.58 -10.12 -21.67
CA HIS A 436 -30.00 -8.88 -22.12
C HIS A 436 -28.50 -9.08 -22.37
N LEU A 437 -28.02 -8.59 -23.51
CA LEU A 437 -26.60 -8.45 -23.82
C LEU A 437 -26.09 -7.01 -23.65
N ASP A 438 -26.98 -6.06 -23.36
CA ASP A 438 -26.65 -4.66 -23.13
C ASP A 438 -26.13 -4.41 -21.70
N GLY A 439 -25.05 -3.65 -21.57
CA GLY A 439 -24.41 -3.38 -20.27
C GLY A 439 -23.65 -4.58 -19.71
N ILE A 440 -23.94 -4.99 -18.48
CA ILE A 440 -23.51 -6.29 -17.94
C ILE A 440 -24.57 -7.29 -18.39
N PRO A 441 -24.26 -8.31 -19.22
CA PRO A 441 -25.28 -9.24 -19.67
C PRO A 441 -26.03 -9.81 -18.48
N ALA A 442 -27.35 -9.75 -18.54
CA ALA A 442 -28.22 -10.04 -17.42
C ALA A 442 -29.49 -10.70 -17.93
N GLY A 443 -30.21 -11.37 -17.06
CA GLY A 443 -31.41 -12.06 -17.46
C GLY A 443 -32.25 -12.44 -16.28
N TYR A 444 -33.51 -12.67 -16.56
CA TYR A 444 -34.48 -13.17 -15.61
C TYR A 444 -35.03 -14.47 -16.14
N ILE A 445 -35.07 -15.49 -15.30
CA ILE A 445 -35.60 -16.82 -15.62
C ILE A 445 -36.71 -17.12 -14.62
N LYS A 446 -37.83 -17.64 -15.11
CA LYS A 446 -38.94 -18.13 -14.30
C LYS A 446 -39.44 -19.45 -14.84
N ASN A 447 -39.50 -20.46 -13.99
CA ASN A 447 -40.21 -21.70 -14.27
C ASN A 447 -41.61 -21.62 -13.65
N ASN A 448 -42.64 -21.45 -14.49
CA ASN A 448 -44.02 -21.26 -14.00
C ASN A 448 -44.65 -22.53 -13.41
N ARG A 449 -44.02 -23.69 -13.60
CA ARG A 449 -44.49 -24.98 -13.03
C ARG A 449 -44.01 -25.15 -11.60
N THR A 450 -42.74 -24.88 -11.34
CA THR A 450 -42.13 -25.01 -10.00
C THR A 450 -42.23 -23.73 -9.17
N GLY A 451 -42.53 -22.59 -9.82
CA GLY A 451 -42.54 -21.27 -9.20
C GLY A 451 -41.14 -20.71 -8.94
N THR A 452 -40.06 -21.35 -9.41
CA THR A 452 -38.69 -20.92 -9.19
C THR A 452 -38.31 -19.78 -10.13
N GLU A 453 -37.62 -18.77 -9.59
CA GLU A 453 -37.19 -17.58 -10.31
C GLU A 453 -35.70 -17.30 -10.06
N LEU A 454 -34.99 -16.79 -11.07
CA LEU A 454 -33.58 -16.42 -10.98
C LEU A 454 -33.29 -15.12 -11.74
N ASN A 455 -32.72 -14.16 -11.02
CA ASN A 455 -32.06 -13.00 -11.62
C ASN A 455 -30.59 -13.37 -11.91
N TRP A 456 -30.28 -13.62 -13.17
CA TRP A 456 -28.96 -13.96 -13.67
C TRP A 456 -28.19 -12.71 -14.13
N LYS A 457 -26.88 -12.68 -13.88
CA LYS A 457 -25.93 -11.71 -14.43
C LYS A 457 -24.67 -12.46 -14.85
N SER A 458 -24.15 -12.15 -16.03
CA SER A 458 -22.93 -12.75 -16.56
C SER A 458 -21.75 -12.41 -15.67
N LYS A 459 -20.92 -13.43 -15.44
CA LYS A 459 -19.82 -13.36 -14.46
C LYS A 459 -18.52 -12.89 -15.09
N GLY A 460 -18.40 -12.92 -16.43
CA GLY A 460 -17.29 -12.34 -17.21
C GLY A 460 -15.93 -13.05 -17.04
N TYR A 461 -15.63 -13.57 -15.85
CA TYR A 461 -14.58 -14.51 -15.52
C TYR A 461 -15.04 -15.30 -14.30
N ILE A 462 -15.07 -16.63 -14.40
CA ILE A 462 -15.14 -17.49 -13.22
C ILE A 462 -13.72 -17.95 -12.96
N LEU A 463 -13.03 -17.26 -12.05
CA LEU A 463 -11.80 -17.82 -11.48
C LEU A 463 -12.16 -19.17 -10.86
N THR A 464 -11.47 -20.23 -11.29
CA THR A 464 -11.65 -21.56 -10.70
C THR A 464 -11.25 -21.52 -9.23
N ASP A 465 -11.66 -22.50 -8.44
CA ASP A 465 -11.26 -22.55 -7.03
C ASP A 465 -9.75 -22.73 -6.88
N GLU A 466 -9.09 -23.34 -7.88
CA GLU A 466 -7.64 -23.38 -8.00
C GLU A 466 -7.05 -21.97 -8.22
N GLN A 467 -7.55 -21.21 -9.21
CA GLN A 467 -7.05 -19.87 -9.52
C GLN A 467 -7.28 -18.87 -8.36
N LYS A 468 -8.40 -18.98 -7.64
CA LYS A 468 -8.66 -18.16 -6.44
C LYS A 468 -7.69 -18.47 -5.30
N ALA A 469 -7.36 -19.75 -5.10
CA ALA A 469 -6.42 -20.15 -4.06
C ALA A 469 -5.01 -19.63 -4.39
N THR A 470 -4.61 -19.69 -5.67
CA THR A 470 -3.28 -19.24 -6.12
C THR A 470 -3.12 -17.74 -5.98
N LEU A 471 -4.02 -16.93 -6.57
CA LEU A 471 -3.96 -15.47 -6.48
C LEU A 471 -3.97 -14.95 -5.04
N LYS A 472 -4.60 -15.71 -4.14
CA LYS A 472 -4.68 -15.36 -2.74
C LYS A 472 -3.39 -15.66 -1.97
N ALA A 473 -2.81 -16.83 -2.21
CA ALA A 473 -1.52 -17.19 -1.65
C ALA A 473 -0.43 -16.22 -2.16
N GLU A 474 -0.42 -15.89 -3.46
CA GLU A 474 0.48 -14.89 -4.05
C GLU A 474 0.28 -13.50 -3.42
N ALA A 475 -0.96 -13.04 -3.26
CA ALA A 475 -1.23 -11.72 -2.67
C ALA A 475 -0.71 -11.60 -1.23
N LEU A 476 -0.82 -12.67 -0.44
CA LEU A 476 -0.33 -12.73 0.95
C LEU A 476 1.19 -12.85 1.01
N GLU A 477 1.78 -13.63 0.11
CA GLU A 477 3.24 -13.71 -0.04
C GLU A 477 3.82 -12.36 -0.45
N HIS A 478 3.26 -11.70 -1.46
CA HIS A 478 3.66 -10.35 -1.83
C HIS A 478 3.46 -9.33 -0.71
N GLN A 479 2.43 -9.48 0.13
CA GLN A 479 2.26 -8.65 1.32
C GLN A 479 3.37 -8.90 2.34
N GLN A 480 3.72 -10.16 2.60
CA GLN A 480 4.79 -10.56 3.50
C GLN A 480 6.15 -10.07 2.99
N THR A 481 6.44 -10.18 1.70
CA THR A 481 7.66 -9.66 1.08
C THR A 481 7.75 -8.14 1.19
N ARG A 482 6.70 -7.40 0.85
CA ARG A 482 6.67 -5.93 1.03
C ARG A 482 6.89 -5.51 2.48
N GLN A 483 6.34 -6.28 3.43
CA GLN A 483 6.52 -6.03 4.85
C GLN A 483 7.98 -6.26 5.27
N ARG A 484 8.62 -7.35 4.82
CA ARG A 484 10.05 -7.62 5.06
C ARG A 484 10.94 -6.53 4.46
N GLU A 485 10.65 -6.12 3.21
CA GLU A 485 11.39 -5.04 2.55
C GLU A 485 11.29 -3.72 3.32
N LEU A 486 10.09 -3.38 3.80
CA LEU A 486 9.88 -2.20 4.63
C LEU A 486 10.65 -2.29 5.95
N GLU A 487 10.59 -3.43 6.64
CA GLU A 487 11.30 -3.66 7.90
C GLU A 487 12.82 -3.60 7.72
N ALA A 488 13.36 -4.22 6.67
CA ALA A 488 14.77 -4.15 6.34
C ALA A 488 15.22 -2.72 6.03
N LYS A 489 14.41 -1.97 5.27
CA LYS A 489 14.66 -0.56 4.97
C LYS A 489 14.65 0.32 6.22
N GLN A 490 13.71 0.08 7.13
CA GLN A 490 13.62 0.79 8.41
C GLN A 490 14.82 0.48 9.32
N LYS A 491 15.26 -0.78 9.39
CA LYS A 491 16.47 -1.19 10.14
C LYS A 491 17.74 -0.55 9.59
N SER A 492 17.92 -0.57 8.27
CA SER A 492 19.07 0.09 7.62
C SER A 492 19.07 1.60 7.90
N THR A 493 17.91 2.24 7.84
CA THR A 493 17.76 3.66 8.19
C THR A 493 18.10 3.93 9.66
N ALA A 494 17.63 3.08 10.58
CA ALA A 494 17.94 3.18 12.01
C ALA A 494 19.45 3.15 12.28
N LEU A 495 20.20 2.23 11.64
CA LEU A 495 21.65 2.14 11.77
C LEU A 495 22.36 3.40 11.28
N ARG A 496 21.98 3.90 10.09
CA ARG A 496 22.51 5.15 9.54
C ARG A 496 22.24 6.35 10.44
N LEU A 497 21.03 6.43 11.02
CA LEU A 497 20.67 7.49 11.95
C LEU A 497 21.47 7.40 13.26
N LYS A 498 21.71 6.19 13.77
CA LYS A 498 22.56 5.99 14.96
C LYS A 498 23.98 6.49 14.73
N GLN A 499 24.59 6.17 13.59
CA GLN A 499 25.89 6.70 13.21
C GLN A 499 25.86 8.22 13.07
N LYS A 500 24.85 8.77 12.39
CA LYS A 500 24.70 10.22 12.21
C LYS A 500 24.60 10.94 13.56
N ILE A 501 23.70 10.50 14.44
CA ILE A 501 23.52 11.09 15.77
C ILE A 501 24.80 11.01 16.61
N SER A 502 25.58 9.93 16.51
CA SER A 502 26.86 9.81 17.24
C SER A 502 27.92 10.85 16.84
N MET A 503 27.77 11.48 15.67
CA MET A 503 28.65 12.55 15.19
C MET A 503 28.09 13.95 15.47
N MET A 504 26.84 14.06 15.97
CA MET A 504 26.21 15.34 16.25
C MET A 504 26.49 15.79 17.69
N ALA A 505 26.51 17.10 17.89
CA ALA A 505 26.61 17.67 19.23
C ALA A 505 25.24 17.58 19.94
N GLU A 506 25.26 17.19 21.20
CA GLU A 506 24.08 17.32 22.06
C GLU A 506 23.78 18.81 22.29
N VAL A 507 22.51 19.16 22.35
CA VAL A 507 22.08 20.54 22.63
C VAL A 507 22.52 20.89 24.04
N VAL A 508 23.30 21.96 24.16
CA VAL A 508 23.75 22.53 25.45
C VAL A 508 23.14 23.92 25.71
N GLU A 509 22.68 24.59 24.66
CA GLU A 509 22.03 25.89 24.68
C GLU A 509 20.73 25.81 23.87
N PRO A 510 19.65 26.50 24.27
CA PRO A 510 18.38 26.43 23.54
C PRO A 510 18.54 26.81 22.06
N THR A 511 18.10 25.91 21.17
CA THR A 511 18.00 26.18 19.72
C THR A 511 16.91 27.22 19.43
N PRO A 512 16.87 27.84 18.23
CA PRO A 512 15.82 28.80 17.88
C PRO A 512 14.39 28.25 18.10
N TYR A 513 14.16 26.97 17.77
CA TYR A 513 12.90 26.29 18.05
C TYR A 513 12.58 26.25 19.55
N MET A 514 13.52 25.85 20.40
CA MET A 514 13.31 25.79 21.85
C MET A 514 13.04 27.17 22.45
N GLN A 515 13.77 28.20 21.99
CA GLN A 515 13.55 29.58 22.39
C GLN A 515 12.15 30.07 22.00
N SER A 516 11.73 29.80 20.76
CA SER A 516 10.39 30.16 20.27
C SER A 516 9.26 29.50 21.06
N LYS A 517 9.52 28.29 21.59
CA LYS A 517 8.57 27.54 22.42
C LYS A 517 8.71 27.82 23.92
N GLY A 518 9.71 28.59 24.35
CA GLY A 518 9.93 28.91 25.77
C GLY A 518 10.28 27.68 26.61
N ILE A 519 10.95 26.67 26.05
CA ILE A 519 11.31 25.42 26.73
C ILE A 519 12.81 25.33 27.00
N GLN A 520 13.19 24.61 28.05
CA GLN A 520 14.59 24.38 28.42
C GLN A 520 15.21 23.25 27.60
N VAL A 521 16.54 23.17 27.65
CA VAL A 521 17.30 22.05 27.07
C VAL A 521 17.11 20.81 27.94
N HIS A 522 16.71 19.70 27.32
CA HIS A 522 16.66 18.39 27.97
C HIS A 522 17.64 17.44 27.28
N SER A 523 18.21 16.52 28.06
CA SER A 523 19.16 15.51 27.58
C SER A 523 18.58 14.63 26.47
N GLY A 524 19.44 14.20 25.55
CA GLY A 524 19.09 13.31 24.45
C GLY A 524 18.60 14.04 23.19
N VAL A 525 18.71 15.36 23.13
CA VAL A 525 18.41 16.16 21.93
C VAL A 525 19.71 16.69 21.33
N TYR A 526 19.80 16.65 20.00
CA TYR A 526 21.02 16.98 19.26
C TYR A 526 20.81 18.18 18.34
N THR A 527 21.90 18.79 17.87
CA THR A 527 21.88 19.88 16.91
C THR A 527 22.95 19.73 15.84
N ASP A 528 22.76 20.44 14.73
CA ASP A 528 23.80 20.66 13.73
C ASP A 528 24.92 21.59 14.23
N GLU A 529 26.02 21.69 13.48
CA GLU A 529 27.19 22.51 13.82
C GLU A 529 26.84 24.01 13.96
N GLU A 530 25.86 24.49 13.18
CA GLU A 530 25.37 25.87 13.24
C GLU A 530 24.42 26.15 14.44
N LYS A 531 24.07 25.13 15.24
CA LYS A 531 23.13 25.22 16.36
C LYS A 531 21.70 25.66 16.00
N LYS A 532 21.28 25.50 14.74
CA LYS A 532 19.97 25.95 14.23
C LYS A 532 18.95 24.82 14.16
N LEU A 533 19.38 23.62 13.82
CA LEU A 533 18.51 22.47 13.61
C LEU A 533 18.31 21.69 14.91
N THR A 534 17.08 21.51 15.37
CA THR A 534 16.82 20.63 16.51
C THR A 534 16.55 19.20 16.04
N CYS A 535 17.32 18.24 16.54
CA CYS A 535 17.22 16.82 16.20
C CYS A 535 16.80 16.01 17.42
N ILE A 536 15.56 15.52 17.44
CA ILE A 536 15.01 14.74 18.54
C ILE A 536 14.97 13.26 18.14
N PRO A 537 15.81 12.39 18.71
CA PRO A 537 15.79 10.97 18.43
C PRO A 537 14.51 10.31 18.96
N ALA A 538 13.95 9.38 18.20
CA ALA A 538 12.78 8.59 18.57
C ALA A 538 13.14 7.11 18.64
N MET A 539 12.89 6.50 19.80
CA MET A 539 13.30 5.14 20.14
C MET A 539 12.08 4.28 20.45
N ASP A 540 12.21 2.96 20.33
CA ASP A 540 11.20 2.02 20.84
C ASP A 540 11.33 1.80 22.36
N CYS A 541 10.45 0.97 22.93
CA CYS A 541 10.47 0.66 24.35
C CYS A 541 11.76 -0.04 24.82
N GLU A 542 12.53 -0.66 23.91
CA GLU A 542 13.83 -1.28 24.19
C GLU A 542 15.00 -0.30 24.06
N GLY A 543 14.74 0.97 23.69
CA GLY A 543 15.76 1.99 23.54
C GLY A 543 16.48 1.95 22.19
N THR A 544 15.97 1.17 21.22
CA THR A 544 16.52 1.14 19.86
C THR A 544 16.09 2.40 19.12
N LEU A 545 17.05 3.15 18.58
CA LEU A 545 16.79 4.33 17.74
C LEU A 545 16.22 3.92 16.39
N TRP A 546 15.03 4.40 16.05
CA TRP A 546 14.35 4.05 14.79
C TRP A 546 14.14 5.24 13.85
N THR A 547 13.99 6.45 14.40
CA THR A 547 13.87 7.67 13.60
C THR A 547 14.39 8.89 14.37
N VAL A 548 14.50 10.03 13.68
CA VAL A 548 14.83 11.33 14.26
C VAL A 548 13.82 12.35 13.72
N GLN A 549 13.23 13.15 14.59
CA GLN A 549 12.47 14.34 14.21
C GLN A 549 13.43 15.52 14.08
N TYR A 550 13.52 16.07 12.87
CA TYR A 550 14.24 17.29 12.55
C TYR A 550 13.28 18.47 12.63
N ILE A 551 13.65 19.51 13.37
CA ILE A 551 12.88 20.75 13.49
C ILE A 551 13.78 21.90 13.05
N ALA A 552 13.43 22.52 11.93
CA ALA A 552 14.12 23.67 11.38
C ALA A 552 13.82 24.94 12.19
N GLU A 553 14.59 26.01 11.92
CA GLU A 553 14.47 27.31 12.60
C GLU A 553 13.06 27.93 12.47
N ASP A 554 12.38 27.71 11.35
CA ASP A 554 11.00 28.14 11.09
C ASP A 554 9.94 27.30 11.81
N GLY A 555 10.36 26.27 12.56
CA GLY A 555 9.49 25.33 13.24
C GLY A 555 8.98 24.17 12.37
N THR A 556 9.40 24.07 11.10
CA THR A 556 9.03 22.96 10.22
C THR A 556 9.59 21.64 10.76
N LYS A 557 8.69 20.71 11.09
CA LYS A 557 9.03 19.39 11.64
C LYS A 557 8.99 18.31 10.56
N ARG A 558 10.02 17.48 10.47
CA ARG A 558 10.09 16.34 9.53
C ARG A 558 10.74 15.15 10.20
N PHE A 559 10.25 13.95 9.93
CA PHE A 559 10.94 12.72 10.32
C PHE A 559 11.94 12.28 9.26
N ALA A 560 12.94 11.52 9.67
CA ALA A 560 13.83 10.85 8.73
C ALA A 560 13.03 10.02 7.72
N LYS A 561 13.34 10.16 6.43
CA LYS A 561 12.70 9.38 5.36
C LYS A 561 13.00 7.89 5.54
N ASP A 562 12.04 7.03 5.19
CA ASP A 562 12.18 5.58 5.22
C ASP A 562 12.47 4.97 6.61
N SER A 563 12.06 5.69 7.66
CA SER A 563 12.26 5.31 9.06
C SER A 563 10.97 4.80 9.72
N LYS A 564 11.09 4.21 10.91
CA LYS A 564 9.94 3.76 11.71
C LYS A 564 9.62 4.81 12.78
N LYS A 565 8.42 5.39 12.70
CA LYS A 565 7.88 6.34 13.70
C LYS A 565 6.88 5.67 14.65
N GLU A 566 6.04 4.79 14.13
CA GLU A 566 4.97 4.16 14.90
C GLU A 566 5.54 3.36 16.09
N GLY A 567 5.00 3.62 17.28
CA GLY A 567 5.46 3.04 18.55
C GLY A 567 6.78 3.60 19.06
N CYS A 568 7.42 4.52 18.33
CA CYS A 568 8.66 5.17 18.75
C CYS A 568 8.36 6.51 19.44
N PHE A 569 9.13 6.84 20.46
CA PHE A 569 8.93 8.01 21.31
C PHE A 569 10.25 8.60 21.80
N HIS A 570 10.20 9.78 22.39
CA HIS A 570 11.35 10.38 23.06
C HIS A 570 11.06 10.57 24.55
N VAL A 571 12.04 10.30 25.41
CA VAL A 571 11.89 10.47 26.87
C VAL A 571 12.74 11.63 27.34
N LEU A 572 12.07 12.73 27.68
CA LEU A 572 12.73 13.86 28.28
C LEU A 572 13.14 13.46 29.68
N GLY A 573 14.45 13.54 29.98
CA GLY A 573 15.03 13.08 31.24
C GLY A 573 15.68 11.69 31.19
N GLY A 574 15.59 10.98 30.06
CA GLY A 574 16.27 9.70 29.84
C GLY A 574 15.38 8.46 30.05
N MET A 575 15.65 7.40 29.28
CA MET A 575 14.89 6.14 29.32
C MET A 575 15.00 5.44 30.69
N ASP A 576 16.15 5.54 31.35
CA ASP A 576 16.42 4.95 32.67
C ASP A 576 15.46 5.47 33.75
N LYS A 577 14.98 6.71 33.62
CA LYS A 577 14.08 7.31 34.60
C LYS A 577 12.66 6.74 34.57
N LEU A 578 12.24 6.10 33.47
CA LEU A 578 10.89 5.55 33.34
C LEU A 578 10.62 4.38 34.30
N SER A 579 11.63 3.65 34.76
CA SER A 579 11.44 2.59 35.76
C SER A 579 11.06 3.13 37.13
N ASP A 580 11.45 4.37 37.43
CA ASP A 580 11.41 4.96 38.77
C ASP A 580 10.25 5.96 38.92
N VAL A 581 9.57 6.30 37.82
CA VAL A 581 8.43 7.23 37.88
C VAL A 581 7.21 6.56 38.50
N PRO A 582 6.49 7.24 39.41
CA PRO A 582 5.25 6.71 39.98
C PRO A 582 4.07 6.71 38.98
N VAL A 583 4.19 7.48 37.90
CA VAL A 583 3.21 7.62 36.81
C VAL A 583 3.99 7.92 35.53
N ILE A 584 3.69 7.23 34.44
CA ILE A 584 4.23 7.55 33.11
C ILE A 584 3.33 8.60 32.49
N VAL A 585 3.88 9.77 32.17
CA VAL A 585 3.18 10.84 31.46
C VAL A 585 3.61 10.83 30.00
N ILE A 586 2.64 10.74 29.08
CA ILE A 586 2.85 10.75 27.64
C ILE A 586 2.15 11.98 27.08
N ALA A 587 2.91 12.89 26.45
CA ALA A 587 2.39 14.05 25.76
C ALA A 587 2.40 13.85 24.24
N GLU A 588 1.52 14.55 23.54
CA GLU A 588 1.42 14.50 22.08
C GLU A 588 2.71 15.02 21.42
N GLY A 589 3.18 16.22 21.73
CA GLY A 589 4.37 16.81 21.15
C GLY A 589 5.55 17.00 22.12
N TYR A 590 6.75 17.23 21.57
CA TYR A 590 7.96 17.46 22.36
C TYR A 590 7.88 18.72 23.24
N ALA A 591 7.40 19.84 22.70
CA ALA A 591 7.25 21.08 23.47
C ALA A 591 6.28 20.89 24.65
N THR A 592 5.12 20.30 24.40
CA THR A 592 4.14 19.93 25.44
C THR A 592 4.78 19.04 26.51
N ALA A 593 5.55 18.02 26.11
CA ALA A 593 6.26 17.15 27.05
C ALA A 593 7.28 17.92 27.91
N ALA A 594 8.06 18.82 27.30
CA ALA A 594 9.05 19.67 27.97
C ALA A 594 8.40 20.62 28.97
N THR A 595 7.36 21.34 28.56
CA THR A 595 6.60 22.24 29.43
C THR A 595 6.05 21.52 30.65
N ILE A 596 5.47 20.32 30.47
CA ILE A 596 4.92 19.53 31.56
C ILE A 596 6.02 19.07 32.51
N LYS A 597 7.13 18.57 31.96
CA LYS A 597 8.29 18.12 32.74
C LYS A 597 8.84 19.25 33.60
N GLU A 598 9.04 20.42 33.02
CA GLU A 598 9.57 21.61 33.68
C GLU A 598 8.59 22.14 34.75
N ALA A 599 7.32 22.33 34.40
CA ALA A 599 6.32 22.91 35.31
C ALA A 599 6.02 22.02 36.51
N CYS A 600 6.02 20.70 36.31
CA CYS A 600 5.72 19.73 37.37
C CYS A 600 6.97 19.16 38.04
N GLU A 601 8.17 19.55 37.59
CA GLU A 601 9.47 19.04 38.07
C GLU A 601 9.54 17.50 38.00
N LEU A 602 9.03 16.92 36.90
CA LEU A 602 8.99 15.47 36.73
C LEU A 602 10.36 14.93 36.31
N PRO A 603 10.75 13.73 36.80
CA PRO A 603 12.00 13.11 36.40
C PRO A 603 12.01 12.72 34.92
N ALA A 604 10.86 12.24 34.40
CA ALA A 604 10.70 11.92 32.99
C ALA A 604 9.29 12.19 32.46
N VAL A 605 9.21 12.60 31.21
CA VAL A 605 7.97 12.73 30.42
C VAL A 605 8.23 12.22 29.00
N VAL A 606 7.27 11.50 28.44
CA VAL A 606 7.38 10.91 27.11
C VAL A 606 6.71 11.81 26.07
N SER A 607 7.38 12.06 24.94
CA SER A 607 6.81 12.68 23.75
C SER A 607 6.48 11.60 22.72
N ALA A 608 5.20 11.50 22.32
CA ALA A 608 4.73 10.61 21.26
C ALA A 608 4.85 11.23 19.86
N PHE A 609 5.23 12.50 19.77
CA PHE A 609 5.37 13.35 18.58
C PHE A 609 4.09 13.76 17.84
N ASP A 610 3.04 12.93 17.83
CA ASP A 610 1.72 13.24 17.28
C ASP A 610 0.62 12.34 17.86
N SER A 611 -0.63 12.81 17.81
CA SER A 611 -1.83 12.12 18.30
C SER A 611 -2.01 10.72 17.70
N GLY A 612 -1.65 10.53 16.43
CA GLY A 612 -1.73 9.23 15.75
C GLY A 612 -0.83 8.15 16.38
N ASN A 613 0.23 8.55 17.08
CA ASN A 613 1.22 7.65 17.68
C ASN A 613 0.95 7.33 19.17
N LEU A 614 0.07 8.10 19.84
CA LEU A 614 -0.20 7.98 21.29
C LEU A 614 -0.54 6.55 21.72
N LYS A 615 -1.42 5.87 20.97
CA LYS A 615 -1.90 4.52 21.31
C LYS A 615 -0.80 3.47 21.22
N ALA A 616 0.04 3.52 20.19
CA ALA A 616 1.14 2.58 20.01
C ALA A 616 2.18 2.73 21.14
N VAL A 617 2.54 3.98 21.45
CA VAL A 617 3.49 4.31 22.53
C VAL A 617 2.92 3.92 23.91
N ALA A 618 1.66 4.26 24.19
CA ALA A 618 1.01 3.92 25.46
C ALA A 618 0.98 2.41 25.69
N LYS A 619 0.62 1.61 24.67
CA LYS A 619 0.61 0.15 24.75
C LYS A 619 2.00 -0.41 25.02
N ALA A 620 3.01 0.01 24.25
CA ALA A 620 4.38 -0.48 24.40
C ALA A 620 4.94 -0.19 25.81
N LEU A 621 4.70 1.02 26.33
CA LEU A 621 5.12 1.39 27.68
C LEU A 621 4.32 0.68 28.77
N HIS A 622 3.02 0.48 28.58
CA HIS A 622 2.19 -0.25 29.53
C HIS A 622 2.58 -1.73 29.59
N GLU A 623 2.91 -2.35 28.45
CA GLU A 623 3.39 -3.73 28.40
C GLU A 623 4.73 -3.89 29.13
N LYS A 624 5.65 -2.93 28.96
CA LYS A 624 6.95 -2.93 29.66
C LYS A 624 6.83 -2.58 31.15
N TYR A 625 5.92 -1.67 31.50
CA TYR A 625 5.69 -1.19 32.87
C TYR A 625 4.23 -1.42 33.30
N PRO A 626 3.74 -2.66 33.42
CA PRO A 626 2.31 -2.97 33.59
C PRO A 626 1.74 -2.52 34.93
N ARG A 627 2.60 -2.17 35.89
CA ARG A 627 2.22 -1.69 37.22
C ARG A 627 2.27 -0.17 37.35
N THR A 628 2.82 0.53 36.36
CA THR A 628 2.94 1.99 36.40
C THR A 628 1.76 2.59 35.64
N PRO A 629 0.92 3.41 36.28
CA PRO A 629 -0.22 4.03 35.62
C PRO A 629 0.24 5.00 34.53
N VAL A 630 -0.53 5.08 33.46
CA VAL A 630 -0.25 5.95 32.30
C VAL A 630 -1.21 7.14 32.29
N VAL A 631 -0.66 8.34 32.07
CA VAL A 631 -1.42 9.59 31.89
C VAL A 631 -1.08 10.19 30.53
N LEU A 632 -2.10 10.41 29.70
CA LEU A 632 -2.03 11.03 28.40
C LEU A 632 -2.32 12.53 28.56
N ALA A 633 -1.32 13.38 28.29
CA ALA A 633 -1.46 14.83 28.23
C ALA A 633 -1.66 15.22 26.76
N ALA A 634 -2.92 15.45 26.38
CA ALA A 634 -3.32 15.59 24.99
C ALA A 634 -3.70 17.03 24.65
N ASP A 635 -3.60 17.34 23.36
CA ASP A 635 -3.99 18.63 22.82
C ASP A 635 -5.53 18.72 22.75
N ASP A 636 -6.07 19.90 22.98
CA ASP A 636 -7.49 20.21 22.83
C ASP A 636 -7.71 20.99 21.52
N ASP A 637 -7.89 20.25 20.42
CA ASP A 637 -7.99 20.76 19.05
C ASP A 637 -9.35 21.43 18.77
N LYS A 638 -9.74 22.40 19.60
CA LYS A 638 -11.07 23.01 19.55
C LYS A 638 -11.38 23.66 18.20
N HIS A 639 -10.37 24.21 17.53
CA HIS A 639 -10.51 24.75 16.18
C HIS A 639 -10.94 23.68 15.16
N LEU A 640 -10.39 22.45 15.24
CA LEU A 640 -10.77 21.34 14.37
C LEU A 640 -12.15 20.80 14.73
N GLU A 641 -12.50 20.81 16.02
CA GLU A 641 -13.84 20.43 16.46
C GLU A 641 -14.91 21.35 15.87
N LEU A 642 -14.65 22.67 15.89
CA LEU A 642 -15.57 23.68 15.33
C LEU A 642 -15.65 23.63 13.80
N SER A 643 -14.54 23.35 13.10
CA SER A 643 -14.48 23.38 11.63
C SER A 643 -14.82 22.05 10.97
N LYS A 644 -14.49 20.92 11.59
CA LYS A 644 -14.60 19.56 11.02
C LYS A 644 -15.44 18.60 11.88
N GLY A 645 -15.89 19.02 13.05
CA GLY A 645 -16.69 18.18 13.95
C GLY A 645 -15.90 17.09 14.67
N ILE A 646 -14.56 17.12 14.63
CA ILE A 646 -13.67 16.13 15.24
C ILE A 646 -12.59 16.81 16.07
N ASN A 647 -12.19 16.20 17.19
CA ASN A 647 -11.10 16.68 18.05
C ASN A 647 -10.01 15.58 18.11
N PRO A 648 -9.08 15.54 17.14
CA PRO A 648 -8.13 14.44 17.00
C PRO A 648 -7.26 14.18 18.23
N GLY A 649 -6.70 15.22 18.86
CA GLY A 649 -5.89 15.10 20.07
C GLY A 649 -6.66 14.41 21.20
N LYS A 650 -7.87 14.90 21.51
CA LYS A 650 -8.74 14.33 22.54
C LYS A 650 -9.20 12.91 22.19
N GLU A 651 -9.67 12.66 20.97
CA GLU A 651 -10.18 11.36 20.54
C GLU A 651 -9.08 10.28 20.59
N LYS A 652 -7.90 10.58 20.04
CA LYS A 652 -6.78 9.62 20.01
C LYS A 652 -6.19 9.37 21.38
N ALA A 653 -6.12 10.39 22.24
CA ALA A 653 -5.73 10.19 23.63
C ALA A 653 -6.74 9.33 24.40
N SER A 654 -8.03 9.44 24.08
CA SER A 654 -9.07 8.58 24.65
C SER A 654 -8.90 7.13 24.24
N GLU A 655 -8.77 6.87 22.93
CA GLU A 655 -8.47 5.53 22.43
C GLU A 655 -7.19 4.92 23.02
N ALA A 656 -6.17 5.75 23.29
CA ALA A 656 -4.92 5.32 23.90
C ALA A 656 -5.10 5.01 25.40
N ALA A 657 -5.80 5.87 26.14
CA ALA A 657 -6.08 5.68 27.56
C ALA A 657 -6.91 4.42 27.80
N ASP A 658 -7.98 4.21 27.03
CA ASP A 658 -8.85 3.05 27.16
C ASP A 658 -8.08 1.75 26.89
N ALA A 659 -7.16 1.77 25.91
CA ALA A 659 -6.35 0.61 25.56
C ALA A 659 -5.36 0.17 26.66
N VAL A 660 -5.04 1.03 27.64
CA VAL A 660 -4.09 0.75 28.73
C VAL A 660 -4.67 1.00 30.12
N ASN A 661 -5.98 1.22 30.21
CA ASN A 661 -6.65 1.64 31.45
C ASN A 661 -5.97 2.86 32.11
N GLY A 662 -5.61 3.83 31.26
CA GLY A 662 -4.92 5.07 31.60
C GLY A 662 -5.85 6.23 31.88
N PHE A 663 -5.28 7.42 32.03
CA PHE A 663 -6.00 8.67 32.30
C PHE A 663 -5.66 9.72 31.26
N ILE A 664 -6.56 10.69 31.05
CA ILE A 664 -6.34 11.80 30.12
C ILE A 664 -6.36 13.12 30.88
N VAL A 665 -5.53 14.04 30.45
CA VAL A 665 -5.53 15.44 30.88
C VAL A 665 -5.49 16.31 29.63
N LEU A 666 -6.45 17.24 29.54
CA LEU A 666 -6.50 18.29 28.53
C LEU A 666 -6.17 19.63 29.19
N PRO A 667 -5.55 20.58 28.46
CA PRO A 667 -5.31 21.92 28.97
C PRO A 667 -6.63 22.67 29.16
N ILE A 668 -6.72 23.44 30.25
CA ILE A 668 -7.82 24.36 30.50
C ILE A 668 -7.26 25.78 30.47
N PHE A 669 -7.76 26.60 29.54
CA PHE A 669 -7.33 27.98 29.35
C PHE A 669 -8.16 28.95 30.20
N ALA A 670 -7.72 30.22 30.30
CA ALA A 670 -8.48 31.22 31.04
C ALA A 670 -9.82 31.50 30.32
N PRO A 671 -10.87 31.94 31.05
CA PRO A 671 -12.18 32.22 30.46
C PRO A 671 -12.08 33.14 29.23
N GLY A 672 -12.64 32.70 28.10
CA GLY A 672 -12.70 33.46 26.85
C GLY A 672 -11.50 33.30 25.91
N GLU A 673 -10.36 32.76 26.36
CA GLU A 673 -9.15 32.64 25.52
C GLU A 673 -9.35 31.67 24.35
N GLN A 674 -9.70 30.41 24.65
CA GLN A 674 -9.90 29.37 23.65
C GLN A 674 -11.09 29.65 22.74
N SER A 675 -12.13 30.33 23.22
CA SER A 675 -13.25 30.76 22.39
C SER A 675 -12.88 31.87 21.41
N SER A 676 -11.96 32.76 21.81
CA SER A 676 -11.55 33.91 20.98
C SER A 676 -10.50 33.52 19.94
N ASN A 677 -9.58 32.61 20.28
CA ASN A 677 -8.55 32.12 19.36
C ASN A 677 -8.29 30.61 19.54
N PRO A 678 -9.23 29.75 19.09
CA PRO A 678 -9.16 28.31 19.32
C PRO A 678 -7.97 27.61 18.64
N LYS A 679 -7.28 28.29 17.71
CA LYS A 679 -6.08 27.77 17.04
C LYS A 679 -4.79 28.04 17.83
N GLN A 680 -4.76 29.09 18.64
CA GLN A 680 -3.61 29.43 19.47
C GLN A 680 -3.63 28.72 20.83
N PHE A 681 -4.81 28.35 21.32
CA PHE A 681 -5.01 27.74 22.63
C PHE A 681 -5.39 26.27 22.47
N SER A 682 -4.40 25.45 22.13
CA SER A 682 -4.57 24.01 21.87
C SER A 682 -3.87 23.13 22.89
N ASP A 683 -2.64 23.44 23.28
CA ASP A 683 -1.81 22.52 24.07
C ASP A 683 -1.33 23.11 25.42
N PHE A 684 -0.61 22.31 26.22
CA PHE A 684 -0.05 22.79 27.50
C PHE A 684 1.11 23.77 27.33
N ASN A 685 1.80 23.76 26.19
CA ASN A 685 2.85 24.73 25.88
C ASN A 685 2.22 26.11 25.58
N ASP A 686 1.09 26.15 24.90
CA ASP A 686 0.29 27.36 24.68
C ASP A 686 -0.27 27.88 26.02
N LEU A 687 -0.71 26.99 26.90
CA LEU A 687 -1.16 27.35 28.25
C LEU A 687 -0.02 28.03 29.04
N ALA A 688 1.21 27.55 28.90
CA ALA A 688 2.35 28.14 29.58
C ALA A 688 2.75 29.52 29.02
N ASN A 689 2.75 29.68 27.70
CA ASN A 689 3.34 30.84 27.02
C ASN A 689 2.34 31.93 26.61
N HIS A 690 1.07 31.59 26.42
CA HIS A 690 0.07 32.50 25.83
C HIS A 690 -1.14 32.76 26.73
N SER A 691 -1.48 31.84 27.64
CA SER A 691 -2.60 32.04 28.56
C SER A 691 -2.24 32.95 29.72
N LYS A 692 -3.21 33.70 30.23
CA LYS A 692 -3.10 34.42 31.51
C LYS A 692 -2.83 33.50 32.70
N LEU A 693 -3.12 32.20 32.59
CA LEU A 693 -2.81 31.23 33.64
C LEU A 693 -1.31 30.91 33.70
N GLY A 694 -0.60 31.08 32.59
CA GLY A 694 0.85 30.93 32.44
C GLY A 694 1.39 29.55 32.83
N PHE A 695 2.70 29.51 33.03
CA PHE A 695 3.44 28.31 33.44
C PHE A 695 2.89 27.68 34.73
N ASP A 696 2.50 28.49 35.71
CA ASP A 696 1.85 28.02 36.95
C ASP A 696 0.46 27.39 36.72
N GLY A 697 -0.20 27.75 35.61
CA GLY A 697 -1.44 27.11 35.15
C GLY A 697 -1.23 25.62 34.85
N VAL A 698 -0.14 25.29 34.14
CA VAL A 698 0.22 23.90 33.82
C VAL A 698 0.47 23.10 35.11
N LYS A 699 1.29 23.65 36.01
CA LYS A 699 1.62 23.02 37.31
C LYS A 699 0.35 22.72 38.13
N ARG A 700 -0.57 23.68 38.22
CA ARG A 700 -1.83 23.54 38.97
C ARG A 700 -2.77 22.50 38.37
N GLN A 701 -2.74 22.28 37.07
CA GLN A 701 -3.64 21.33 36.39
C GLN A 701 -3.12 19.90 36.39
N ILE A 702 -1.81 19.71 36.28
CA ILE A 702 -1.20 18.38 36.11
C ILE A 702 -0.69 17.79 37.42
N LYS A 703 0.11 18.53 38.20
CA LYS A 703 0.79 18.00 39.39
C LYS A 703 -0.17 17.34 40.39
N PRO A 704 -1.32 17.94 40.76
CA PRO A 704 -2.26 17.31 41.68
C PRO A 704 -2.89 16.02 41.13
N LYS A 705 -3.11 15.93 39.82
CA LYS A 705 -3.66 14.73 39.17
C LYS A 705 -2.66 13.58 39.22
N ILE A 706 -1.39 13.85 38.87
CA ILE A 706 -0.31 12.86 38.95
C ILE A 706 -0.15 12.35 40.39
N GLU A 707 -0.07 13.25 41.38
CA GLU A 707 0.08 12.87 42.78
C GLU A 707 -1.10 12.03 43.30
N LYS A 708 -2.33 12.37 42.89
CA LYS A 708 -3.54 11.62 43.25
C LYS A 708 -3.51 10.21 42.65
N ILE A 709 -3.11 10.08 41.38
CA ILE A 709 -2.99 8.78 40.70
C ILE A 709 -1.87 7.95 41.34
N ALA A 710 -0.69 8.53 41.54
CA ALA A 710 0.44 7.89 42.22
C ALA A 710 0.04 7.34 43.60
N LYS A 711 -0.63 8.16 44.44
CA LYS A 711 -1.12 7.74 45.77
C LYS A 711 -2.12 6.58 45.68
N ARG A 712 -3.06 6.61 44.72
CA ARG A 712 -4.06 5.54 44.52
C ARG A 712 -3.39 4.21 44.16
N TYR A 713 -2.46 4.22 43.22
CA TYR A 713 -1.81 3.00 42.73
C TYR A 713 -0.75 2.46 43.70
N ASN A 714 -0.08 3.33 44.47
CA ASN A 714 0.81 2.91 45.55
C ASN A 714 0.06 2.18 46.68
N ARG A 715 -1.14 2.65 47.09
CA ARG A 715 -1.97 1.92 48.07
C ARG A 715 -2.39 0.54 47.54
N LEU A 716 -2.79 0.45 46.27
CA LEU A 716 -3.16 -0.83 45.65
C LEU A 716 -1.98 -1.80 45.64
N ARG A 717 -0.76 -1.32 45.33
CA ARG A 717 0.47 -2.12 45.35
C ARG A 717 0.81 -2.64 46.75
N LEU A 718 0.69 -1.79 47.78
CA LEU A 718 0.93 -2.18 49.18
C LEU A 718 -0.10 -3.20 49.69
N SER A 719 -1.38 -3.02 49.37
CA SER A 719 -2.46 -3.93 49.80
C SER A 719 -2.38 -5.34 49.21
N ARG A 720 -1.80 -5.51 48.01
CA ARG A 720 -1.58 -6.84 47.39
C ARG A 720 -0.34 -7.57 47.94
N ASN A 721 0.68 -6.84 48.38
CA ASN A 721 1.88 -7.42 48.99
C ASN A 721 1.70 -7.81 50.47
N SER A 722 0.62 -7.37 51.12
CA SER A 722 0.32 -7.64 52.54
C SER A 722 -0.62 -8.83 52.77
N ASN A 723 -0.86 -9.66 51.74
CA ASN A 723 -1.61 -10.92 51.86
C ASN A 723 -0.76 -12.09 52.42
N VAL A 724 0.23 -11.82 53.29
CA VAL A 724 0.89 -12.85 54.09
C VAL A 724 0.14 -12.95 55.41
N ILE A 725 -0.68 -13.98 55.55
CA ILE A 725 -1.24 -14.36 56.85
C ILE A 725 -0.15 -15.12 57.60
N HIS A 726 0.48 -14.50 58.59
CA HIS A 726 1.25 -15.26 59.58
C HIS A 726 0.25 -15.99 60.48
N ILE A 727 0.14 -17.31 60.29
CA ILE A 727 -0.48 -18.19 61.28
C ILE A 727 0.64 -18.53 62.27
N SER A 728 0.58 -17.95 63.46
CA SER A 728 1.32 -18.44 64.64
C SER A 728 0.38 -19.19 65.55
#